data_AF-A0A850S540-F1
#
_entry.id   AF-A0A850S540-F1
#
_cell.length_a   1.000
_cell.length_b   1.000
_cell.length_c   1.000
_cell.angle_alpha   90.00
_cell.angle_beta   90.00
_cell.angle_gamma   90.00
#
_symmetry.space_group_name_H-M   'P 1'
#
loop_
_entity.id
_entity.type
_entity.pdbx_description
1 polymer ?
#
loop_
_entity_poly.entity_id
_entity_poly.type
_entity_poly.pdbx_seq_one_letter_code
_entity_poly.pdbx_strand_id
1 'polypeptide(L)'
;MTKRFFMHLFGILLLVSLYPFHLMAAQEKCVSVLDVNEEIKKHFLEGNPEHKVLLDEQFENNRNNWPEQATKTNIGKKFKGAFKIRRGKLFITTKKGKRQHAIPIKIKPGSDYLIETCFKSKDYLGLVWGGKAKGNSNMSLENYVRFATNIELGKFIYQTDAKKGWGYIDPWKKNKAINQKGYNTLSIVKKNSTVALFINGNKVGVQAAPYLYGNQIGFDTPSSGKVEVESLTVREVPLKTKSTSDIYRTLKLGSRDTFFINAGKMAYDLRTNIIWAKSYRSGEIKKRKHFISLDQFITTLNQTTAIKGWRLPSIQEYSTIFKRGDGRDVYTSYIGKPNVFLYKLGYMHQLQAEKRYAWARDTDNSGKHFCFDFVYGGKTLCNSQPNFAQEVLANRQGLPELWGLLNEDRKALPLGENQNQLFERVTAAFHANLAGPGEMLFDNLLETGAKSLYLNSLTRKIIENKLPLRLAGKVLLAVKEAEKNSPAFWIEYAHLAGLANQPALLLKGAEKLRSVPYHGEFKEDILDMAAVFEALGYHLLGKENDALTPMLMRPSLKNSLLIFSYLNASATPLLKDKERLATLIGVDKSFLIGQYAVPKPQAFYNIETGQLIEPVAAAPALEAPTEKKKPAKKKGATPKATVLD
;
A
#
# COMPACT_ATOMS: atom_id res chain seq x y z
N MET A 1 70.39 47.25 7.69
CA MET A 1 69.01 47.25 8.25
C MET A 1 68.10 46.47 7.30
N THR A 2 66.94 45.99 7.77
CA THR A 2 65.96 45.14 7.05
C THR A 2 66.35 43.71 6.66
N LYS A 3 66.45 42.81 7.66
CA LYS A 3 66.21 41.36 7.45
C LYS A 3 65.92 40.53 8.72
N ARG A 4 65.50 41.16 9.83
CA ARG A 4 65.26 40.46 11.12
C ARG A 4 63.84 40.54 11.67
N PHE A 5 62.89 41.12 10.95
CA PHE A 5 61.52 41.31 11.45
C PHE A 5 60.45 40.37 10.88
N PHE A 6 60.81 39.49 9.93
CA PHE A 6 59.82 38.67 9.22
C PHE A 6 59.68 37.21 9.70
N MET A 7 60.43 36.79 10.72
CA MET A 7 60.47 35.39 11.16
C MET A 7 59.82 35.10 12.53
N HIS A 8 59.09 36.07 13.10
CA HIS A 8 58.33 35.86 14.34
C HIS A 8 56.80 35.98 14.19
N LEU A 9 56.30 36.38 13.01
CA LEU A 9 54.85 36.47 12.79
C LEU A 9 54.24 35.22 12.11
N PHE A 10 55.05 34.32 11.53
CA PHE A 10 54.55 33.08 10.92
C PHE A 10 54.56 31.86 11.86
N GLY A 11 55.18 31.97 13.03
CA GLY A 11 55.18 30.90 14.05
C GLY A 11 53.95 30.89 14.97
N ILE A 12 53.17 31.98 15.00
CA ILE A 12 52.00 32.14 15.88
C ILE A 12 50.68 31.97 15.12
N LEU A 13 50.67 32.08 13.79
CA LEU A 13 49.46 31.82 12.97
C LEU A 13 49.25 30.36 12.56
N LEU A 14 50.17 29.44 12.88
CA LEU A 14 50.06 28.01 12.57
C LEU A 14 49.71 27.13 13.77
N LEU A 15 49.28 27.75 14.88
CA LEU A 15 48.84 27.08 16.12
C LEU A 15 47.32 27.19 16.38
N VAL A 16 46.55 27.76 15.45
CA VAL A 16 45.08 27.89 15.57
C VAL A 16 44.31 26.92 14.65
N SER A 17 45.00 26.08 13.86
CA SER A 17 44.36 25.04 13.04
C SER A 17 44.46 23.62 13.62
N LEU A 18 44.92 23.48 14.87
CA LEU A 18 44.74 22.24 15.62
C LEU A 18 43.27 22.15 16.04
N TYR A 19 42.45 21.62 15.13
CA TYR A 19 41.15 21.04 15.44
C TYR A 19 41.21 20.36 16.80
N PRO A 20 40.24 20.59 17.70
CA PRO A 20 40.18 19.83 18.92
C PRO A 20 39.88 18.39 18.52
N PHE A 21 40.91 17.55 18.46
CA PHE A 21 40.78 16.15 18.81
C PHE A 21 40.38 16.14 20.29
N HIS A 22 39.12 16.44 20.56
CA HIS A 22 38.47 15.98 21.76
C HIS A 22 38.67 14.47 21.74
N LEU A 23 39.64 14.00 22.54
CA LEU A 23 39.57 12.65 23.07
C LEU A 23 38.13 12.49 23.53
N MET A 24 37.38 11.66 22.80
CA MET A 24 36.04 11.27 23.23
C MET A 24 36.25 10.43 24.49
N ALA A 25 36.36 11.12 25.62
CA ALA A 25 36.25 10.52 26.93
C ALA A 25 34.98 9.67 26.89
N ALA A 26 35.12 8.39 27.25
CA ALA A 26 34.01 7.47 27.20
C ALA A 26 32.87 8.10 28.02
N GLN A 27 31.71 8.30 27.42
CA GLN A 27 30.56 8.88 28.12
C GLN A 27 30.23 7.97 29.31
N GLU A 28 30.56 8.43 30.51
CA GLU A 28 30.43 7.65 31.75
C GLU A 28 29.00 7.68 32.30
N LYS A 29 28.16 8.60 31.81
CA LYS A 29 26.79 8.80 32.26
C LYS A 29 25.81 8.65 31.12
N CYS A 30 24.64 8.09 31.41
CA CYS A 30 23.53 8.11 30.48
C CYS A 30 23.04 9.54 30.23
N VAL A 31 22.57 9.77 29.01
CA VAL A 31 21.94 11.03 28.60
C VAL A 31 20.49 10.71 28.29
N SER A 32 19.57 11.21 29.13
CA SER A 32 18.14 11.05 28.88
C SER A 32 17.72 11.91 27.70
N VAL A 33 16.72 11.46 26.93
CA VAL A 33 16.08 12.34 25.92
C VAL A 33 15.40 13.55 26.59
N LEU A 34 15.00 13.42 27.85
CA LEU A 34 14.36 14.51 28.61
C LEU A 34 15.36 15.61 28.99
N ASP A 35 16.66 15.30 29.08
CA ASP A 35 17.70 16.27 29.46
C ASP A 35 18.16 17.12 28.27
N VAL A 36 17.99 16.60 27.04
CA VAL A 36 18.52 17.23 25.82
C VAL A 36 17.44 17.65 24.83
N ASN A 37 16.16 17.38 25.13
CA ASN A 37 15.04 17.75 24.27
C ASN A 37 13.90 18.37 25.07
N GLU A 38 13.92 19.71 25.15
CA GLU A 38 12.93 20.51 25.86
C GLU A 38 11.49 20.28 25.37
N GLU A 39 11.27 19.97 24.08
CA GLU A 39 9.92 19.70 23.57
C GLU A 39 9.35 18.37 24.11
N ILE A 40 10.18 17.34 24.21
CA ILE A 40 9.80 16.06 24.79
C ILE A 40 9.64 16.21 26.31
N LYS A 41 10.57 16.92 26.96
CA LYS A 41 10.52 17.24 28.37
C LYS A 41 9.23 17.96 28.74
N LYS A 42 8.87 19.02 28.00
CA LYS A 42 7.60 19.74 28.19
C LYS A 42 6.39 18.83 28.00
N HIS A 43 6.38 17.98 26.97
CA HIS A 43 5.23 17.10 26.73
C HIS A 43 5.03 16.05 27.84
N PHE A 44 6.11 15.50 28.39
CA PHE A 44 6.08 14.37 29.33
C PHE A 44 6.39 14.73 30.80
N LEU A 45 6.82 15.95 31.12
CA LEU A 45 7.10 16.38 32.50
C LEU A 45 6.43 17.71 32.84
N GLU A 46 6.59 18.74 32.00
CA GLU A 46 6.28 20.12 32.39
C GLU A 46 4.94 20.62 31.83
N GLY A 47 3.99 20.92 32.72
CA GLY A 47 2.72 21.58 32.33
C GLY A 47 1.66 20.65 31.75
N ASN A 48 1.82 19.33 31.86
CA ASN A 48 0.79 18.36 31.52
C ASN A 48 0.30 17.60 32.76
N PRO A 49 -0.82 18.03 33.39
CA PRO A 49 -1.33 17.40 34.60
C PRO A 49 -1.76 15.93 34.39
N GLU A 50 -1.91 15.50 33.13
CA GLU A 50 -2.30 14.14 32.78
C GLU A 50 -1.11 13.17 32.67
N HIS A 51 0.14 13.65 32.78
CA HIS A 51 1.30 12.75 32.73
C HIS A 51 1.27 11.75 33.88
N LYS A 52 1.48 10.48 33.55
CA LYS A 52 1.56 9.37 34.48
C LYS A 52 2.86 8.60 34.30
N VAL A 53 3.59 8.41 35.40
CA VAL A 53 4.68 7.42 35.47
C VAL A 53 4.06 6.03 35.63
N LEU A 54 4.20 5.18 34.63
CA LEU A 54 3.72 3.79 34.67
C LEU A 54 4.77 2.84 35.25
N LEU A 55 6.05 3.14 35.02
CA LEU A 55 7.19 2.41 35.55
C LEU A 55 8.34 3.39 35.75
N ASP A 56 9.01 3.27 36.89
CA ASP A 56 10.29 3.91 37.16
C ASP A 56 11.17 2.91 37.89
N GLU A 57 11.94 2.15 37.12
CA GLU A 57 12.79 1.08 37.64
C GLU A 57 14.23 1.56 37.67
N GLN A 58 14.73 1.81 38.88
CA GLN A 58 16.14 2.14 39.17
C GLN A 58 16.89 0.91 39.71
N PHE A 59 16.26 -0.26 39.76
CA PHE A 59 16.85 -1.53 40.21
C PHE A 59 17.54 -1.44 41.59
N GLU A 60 16.96 -0.69 42.52
CA GLU A 60 17.39 -0.68 43.93
C GLU A 60 16.98 -1.98 44.64
N ASN A 61 15.87 -2.57 44.20
CA ASN A 61 15.32 -3.84 44.66
C ASN A 61 14.55 -4.53 43.53
N ASN A 62 14.01 -5.72 43.79
CA ASN A 62 13.25 -6.48 42.80
C ASN A 62 11.72 -6.38 42.95
N ARG A 63 11.19 -5.20 43.32
CA ARG A 63 9.74 -5.00 43.53
C ARG A 63 8.85 -5.40 42.35
N ASN A 64 9.39 -5.34 41.13
CA ASN A 64 8.67 -5.68 39.90
C ASN A 64 8.84 -7.15 39.47
N ASN A 65 9.41 -8.00 40.34
CA ASN A 65 9.59 -9.44 40.11
C ASN A 65 10.34 -9.76 38.79
N TRP A 66 11.43 -9.05 38.54
CA TRP A 66 12.37 -9.42 37.49
C TRP A 66 12.91 -10.84 37.74
N PRO A 67 13.20 -11.63 36.70
CA PRO A 67 13.53 -13.05 36.89
C PRO A 67 14.92 -13.28 37.50
N GLU A 68 15.07 -13.40 38.82
CA GLU A 68 16.38 -13.49 39.50
C GLU A 68 17.15 -14.81 39.29
N GLN A 69 16.46 -15.91 39.00
CA GLN A 69 17.10 -17.23 38.85
C GLN A 69 16.80 -17.87 37.50
N ALA A 70 17.68 -18.78 37.09
CA ALA A 70 17.47 -19.66 35.95
C ALA A 70 16.28 -20.61 36.22
N THR A 71 15.06 -20.13 36.01
CA THR A 71 13.88 -20.99 36.09
C THR A 71 13.91 -21.98 34.92
N LYS A 72 13.44 -23.21 35.17
CA LYS A 72 13.18 -24.16 34.09
C LYS A 72 12.18 -23.48 33.15
N THR A 73 12.56 -23.26 31.89
CA THR A 73 11.60 -22.82 30.89
C THR A 73 10.61 -23.93 30.62
N ASN A 74 9.36 -23.60 30.27
CA ASN A 74 8.31 -24.56 29.90
C ASN A 74 8.65 -25.45 28.67
N ILE A 75 9.82 -25.26 28.05
CA ILE A 75 10.32 -25.99 26.87
C ILE A 75 11.47 -26.97 27.25
N GLY A 76 11.66 -27.28 28.53
CA GLY A 76 12.68 -28.25 28.99
C GLY A 76 14.14 -27.82 28.84
N LYS A 77 14.46 -26.76 28.09
CA LYS A 77 15.82 -26.24 27.90
C LYS A 77 16.20 -25.26 29.01
N LYS A 78 17.01 -25.72 29.98
CA LYS A 78 17.53 -24.88 31.08
C LYS A 78 18.18 -23.61 30.53
N PHE A 79 17.76 -22.46 31.06
CA PHE A 79 18.57 -21.25 30.94
C PHE A 79 19.92 -21.49 31.56
N LYS A 80 20.97 -21.06 30.88
CA LYS A 80 22.28 -20.89 31.51
C LYS A 80 22.55 -19.39 31.57
N GLY A 81 21.87 -18.69 32.45
CA GLY A 81 22.07 -17.27 32.69
C GLY A 81 21.53 -16.86 34.06
N ALA A 82 21.80 -15.62 34.45
CA ALA A 82 21.42 -15.09 35.76
C ALA A 82 21.07 -13.61 35.63
N PHE A 83 20.04 -13.19 36.37
CA PHE A 83 19.73 -11.79 36.61
C PHE A 83 20.09 -11.50 38.06
N LYS A 84 20.82 -10.41 38.29
CA LYS A 84 21.17 -10.00 39.63
C LYS A 84 20.94 -8.52 39.74
N ILE A 85 20.07 -8.13 40.67
CA ILE A 85 19.94 -6.74 41.08
C ILE A 85 20.95 -6.48 42.19
N ARG A 86 21.86 -5.51 41.98
CA ARG A 86 22.86 -5.11 42.99
C ARG A 86 23.37 -3.71 42.67
N ARG A 87 23.59 -2.88 43.70
CA ARG A 87 24.11 -1.51 43.57
C ARG A 87 23.27 -0.65 42.61
N GLY A 88 21.94 -0.73 42.70
CA GLY A 88 21.03 0.08 41.87
C GLY A 88 21.01 -0.31 40.39
N LYS A 89 21.33 -1.56 40.05
CA LYS A 89 21.52 -2.01 38.66
C LYS A 89 21.10 -3.46 38.46
N LEU A 90 20.51 -3.73 37.29
CA LEU A 90 20.22 -5.08 36.82
C LEU A 90 21.38 -5.61 35.98
N PHE A 91 22.03 -6.67 36.47
CA PHE A 91 23.05 -7.40 35.74
C PHE A 91 22.44 -8.63 35.09
N ILE A 92 22.49 -8.68 33.76
CA ILE A 92 22.02 -9.81 32.97
C ILE A 92 23.24 -10.55 32.42
N THR A 93 23.41 -11.82 32.79
CA THR A 93 24.45 -12.69 32.24
C THR A 93 23.81 -13.83 31.45
N THR A 94 24.18 -13.97 30.18
CA THR A 94 23.73 -15.08 29.32
C THR A 94 24.94 -15.96 28.95
N LYS A 95 24.80 -17.29 29.00
CA LYS A 95 25.83 -18.25 28.57
C LYS A 95 25.46 -19.01 27.30
N LYS A 96 24.15 -19.27 27.05
CA LYS A 96 23.63 -19.83 25.79
C LYS A 96 22.13 -19.48 25.59
N GLY A 97 21.79 -19.08 24.36
CA GLY A 97 20.41 -18.85 23.88
C GLY A 97 19.94 -17.40 24.03
N LYS A 98 19.26 -16.87 23.01
CA LYS A 98 18.60 -15.55 23.06
C LYS A 98 17.46 -15.59 24.06
N ARG A 99 17.33 -14.55 24.88
CA ARG A 99 16.20 -14.45 25.81
C ARG A 99 15.63 -13.06 25.88
N GLN A 100 14.30 -13.08 25.92
CA GLN A 100 13.47 -11.95 26.24
C GLN A 100 13.03 -12.07 27.69
N HIS A 101 13.07 -10.96 28.40
CA HIS A 101 12.61 -10.87 29.77
C HIS A 101 11.76 -9.64 29.88
N ALA A 102 10.54 -9.80 30.36
CA ALA A 102 9.61 -8.70 30.44
C ALA A 102 8.69 -8.80 31.64
N ILE A 103 8.20 -7.65 32.05
CA ILE A 103 7.21 -7.50 33.10
C ILE A 103 5.94 -6.85 32.52
N PRO A 104 4.76 -7.11 33.10
CA PRO A 104 3.52 -6.53 32.62
C PRO A 104 3.43 -5.04 33.00
N ILE A 105 3.47 -4.15 32.01
CA ILE A 105 3.17 -2.71 32.11
C ILE A 105 2.10 -2.34 31.08
N LYS A 106 0.93 -1.91 31.57
CA LYS A 106 -0.22 -1.58 30.73
C LYS A 106 -0.12 -0.15 30.18
N ILE A 107 0.43 -0.01 28.98
CA ILE A 107 0.34 1.20 28.16
C ILE A 107 -1.01 1.19 27.42
N LYS A 108 -1.80 2.28 27.48
CA LYS A 108 -3.07 2.32 26.75
C LYS A 108 -2.79 2.54 25.26
N PRO A 109 -3.43 1.79 24.34
CA PRO A 109 -3.06 1.83 22.92
C PRO A 109 -3.25 3.18 22.19
N GLY A 110 -4.03 4.11 22.74
CA GLY A 110 -4.19 5.46 22.20
C GLY A 110 -3.21 6.49 22.77
N SER A 111 -2.68 6.29 23.98
CA SER A 111 -1.90 7.31 24.69
C SER A 111 -0.58 7.63 23.99
N ASP A 112 -0.07 8.83 24.23
CA ASP A 112 1.33 9.12 23.97
C ASP A 112 2.19 8.50 25.07
N TYR A 113 3.38 8.01 24.72
CA TYR A 113 4.24 7.34 25.69
C TYR A 113 5.71 7.61 25.41
N LEU A 114 6.49 7.62 26.49
CA LEU A 114 7.94 7.63 26.48
C LEU A 114 8.41 6.39 27.21
N ILE A 115 9.22 5.57 26.53
CA ILE A 115 9.94 4.46 27.14
C ILE A 115 11.42 4.75 27.02
N GLU A 116 12.16 4.66 28.11
CA GLU A 116 13.60 4.92 28.13
C GLU A 116 14.33 3.89 28.98
N THR A 117 15.51 3.45 28.51
CA THR A 117 16.40 2.59 29.31
C THR A 117 17.85 3.00 29.14
N CYS A 118 18.58 2.99 30.25
CA CYS A 118 20.01 3.24 30.33
C CYS A 118 20.77 1.92 30.57
N PHE A 119 21.77 1.63 29.74
CA PHE A 119 22.50 0.35 29.84
C PHE A 119 23.95 0.44 29.35
N LYS A 120 24.74 -0.57 29.73
CA LYS A 120 26.10 -0.83 29.25
C LYS A 120 26.21 -2.29 28.82
N SER A 121 26.71 -2.53 27.62
CA SER A 121 26.95 -3.86 27.04
C SER A 121 28.14 -3.81 26.10
N LYS A 122 28.81 -4.94 25.88
CA LYS A 122 29.84 -5.07 24.83
C LYS A 122 29.26 -5.53 23.48
N ASP A 123 28.13 -6.22 23.52
CA ASP A 123 27.55 -6.87 22.36
C ASP A 123 26.21 -6.21 22.01
N TYR A 124 25.16 -6.58 22.71
CA TYR A 124 23.82 -6.29 22.26
C TYR A 124 22.86 -6.03 23.43
N LEU A 125 21.85 -5.18 23.21
CA LEU A 125 20.64 -5.08 24.01
C LEU A 125 19.50 -4.58 23.12
N GLY A 126 18.32 -5.17 23.29
CA GLY A 126 17.08 -4.66 22.72
C GLY A 126 16.06 -4.32 23.79
N LEU A 127 15.45 -3.17 23.68
CA LEU A 127 14.25 -2.81 24.41
C LEU A 127 13.04 -3.39 23.67
N VAL A 128 12.24 -4.20 24.37
CA VAL A 128 11.04 -4.82 23.82
C VAL A 128 9.79 -4.32 24.54
N TRP A 129 8.72 -4.07 23.79
CA TRP A 129 7.45 -3.61 24.36
C TRP A 129 6.24 -4.02 23.51
N GLY A 130 5.05 -3.90 24.10
CA GLY A 130 3.79 -4.19 23.41
C GLY A 130 3.55 -5.67 23.13
N GLY A 131 4.37 -6.56 23.71
CA GLY A 131 4.30 -8.01 23.53
C GLY A 131 3.25 -8.69 24.40
N LYS A 132 2.95 -9.95 24.07
CA LYS A 132 2.27 -10.90 24.97
C LYS A 132 3.27 -11.86 25.58
N ALA A 133 3.05 -12.27 26.82
CA ALA A 133 3.81 -13.38 27.40
C ALA A 133 3.43 -14.68 26.67
N LYS A 134 4.44 -15.51 26.35
CA LYS A 134 4.25 -16.82 25.74
C LYS A 134 4.04 -17.85 26.85
N GLY A 135 2.80 -18.33 26.98
CA GLY A 135 2.38 -19.17 28.09
C GLY A 135 2.46 -18.44 29.43
N ASN A 136 2.64 -19.18 30.53
CA ASN A 136 2.68 -18.61 31.89
C ASN A 136 4.06 -18.07 32.29
N SER A 137 4.97 -17.81 31.34
CA SER A 137 6.34 -17.38 31.64
C SER A 137 6.62 -15.96 31.13
N ASN A 138 7.15 -15.12 32.00
CA ASN A 138 7.65 -13.77 31.70
C ASN A 138 8.98 -13.76 30.92
N MET A 139 9.39 -14.91 30.38
CA MET A 139 10.71 -15.16 29.79
C MET A 139 10.68 -15.44 28.29
N SER A 140 9.53 -15.30 27.66
CA SER A 140 9.36 -15.43 26.22
C SER A 140 8.21 -14.53 25.81
N LEU A 141 8.46 -13.64 24.86
CA LEU A 141 7.43 -12.82 24.30
C LEU A 141 7.02 -13.34 22.94
N GLU A 142 5.78 -13.07 22.57
CA GLU A 142 5.30 -13.15 21.21
C GLU A 142 4.63 -11.82 20.85
N ASN A 143 4.60 -11.51 19.55
CA ASN A 143 3.89 -10.32 19.06
C ASN A 143 4.39 -9.01 19.69
N TYR A 144 5.70 -8.78 19.76
CA TYR A 144 6.29 -7.57 20.39
C TYR A 144 7.01 -6.70 19.38
N VAL A 145 7.22 -5.44 19.77
CA VAL A 145 8.07 -4.49 19.07
C VAL A 145 9.43 -4.46 19.76
N ARG A 146 10.49 -4.27 18.98
CA ARG A 146 11.87 -4.24 19.47
C ARG A 146 12.63 -3.07 18.86
N PHE A 147 13.31 -2.30 19.71
CA PHE A 147 14.32 -1.32 19.31
C PHE A 147 15.64 -1.70 19.98
N ALA A 148 16.68 -1.96 19.19
CA ALA A 148 17.87 -2.61 19.71
C ALA A 148 19.17 -2.14 19.07
N THR A 149 20.27 -2.33 19.78
CA THR A 149 21.61 -1.94 19.34
C THR A 149 22.59 -3.10 19.41
N ASN A 150 23.44 -3.21 18.40
CA ASN A 150 24.68 -3.95 18.44
C ASN A 150 25.82 -2.94 18.66
N ILE A 151 26.36 -2.96 19.87
CA ILE A 151 27.37 -2.03 20.39
C ILE A 151 28.70 -2.21 19.67
N GLU A 152 29.16 -3.45 19.50
CA GLU A 152 30.42 -3.77 18.81
C GLU A 152 30.43 -3.25 17.37
N LEU A 153 29.31 -3.40 16.65
CA LEU A 153 29.21 -2.98 15.26
C LEU A 153 28.76 -1.51 15.11
N GLY A 154 28.36 -0.85 16.19
CA GLY A 154 27.79 0.50 16.15
C GLY A 154 26.54 0.57 15.28
N LYS A 155 25.67 -0.45 15.36
CA LYS A 155 24.43 -0.56 14.57
C LYS A 155 23.19 -0.60 15.46
N PHE A 156 22.07 -0.12 14.94
CA PHE A 156 20.76 -0.29 15.56
C PHE A 156 19.77 -0.94 14.60
N ILE A 157 18.65 -1.41 15.15
CA ILE A 157 17.56 -2.02 14.41
C ILE A 157 16.21 -1.72 15.06
N TYR A 158 15.15 -1.65 14.26
CA TYR A 158 13.77 -1.55 14.73
C TYR A 158 12.89 -2.61 14.05
N GLN A 159 12.25 -3.47 14.84
CA GLN A 159 11.58 -4.67 14.34
C GLN A 159 10.25 -4.90 15.05
N THR A 160 9.38 -5.67 14.38
CA THR A 160 8.24 -6.32 15.01
C THR A 160 8.38 -7.83 14.86
N ASP A 161 8.14 -8.55 15.93
CA ASP A 161 7.83 -9.98 15.87
C ASP A 161 6.31 -10.07 15.79
N ALA A 162 5.76 -10.61 14.71
CA ALA A 162 4.32 -10.83 14.56
C ALA A 162 4.08 -12.30 14.22
N LYS A 163 2.86 -12.82 14.40
CA LYS A 163 2.48 -14.25 14.16
C LYS A 163 3.03 -14.92 12.88
N LYS A 164 3.45 -14.16 11.86
CA LYS A 164 4.03 -14.66 10.60
C LYS A 164 5.57 -14.63 10.54
N GLY A 165 6.25 -14.34 11.65
CA GLY A 165 7.71 -14.25 11.74
C GLY A 165 8.22 -12.82 11.93
N TRP A 166 9.54 -12.67 11.87
CA TRP A 166 10.23 -11.40 12.05
C TRP A 166 9.97 -10.46 10.86
N GLY A 167 9.33 -9.32 11.13
CA GLY A 167 9.22 -8.20 10.21
C GLY A 167 10.25 -7.13 10.53
N TYR A 168 11.15 -6.84 9.60
CA TYR A 168 12.01 -5.66 9.68
C TYR A 168 11.16 -4.42 9.39
N ILE A 169 10.99 -3.54 10.38
CA ILE A 169 10.46 -2.20 10.13
C ILE A 169 11.62 -1.31 9.64
N ASP A 170 12.77 -1.44 10.29
CA ASP A 170 14.03 -0.83 9.87
C ASP A 170 15.19 -1.84 10.06
N PRO A 171 15.91 -2.25 9.00
CA PRO A 171 17.04 -3.18 9.10
C PRO A 171 18.24 -2.59 9.87
N TRP A 172 19.26 -3.43 10.13
CA TRP A 172 20.47 -3.01 10.84
C TRP A 172 21.18 -1.84 10.14
N LYS A 173 21.25 -0.68 10.81
CA LYS A 173 21.89 0.54 10.30
C LYS A 173 22.99 1.02 11.23
N LYS A 174 24.14 1.42 10.67
CA LYS A 174 25.23 2.06 11.43
C LYS A 174 24.74 3.41 11.96
N ASN A 175 25.10 3.76 13.19
CA ASN A 175 24.81 5.07 13.75
C ASN A 175 25.92 5.53 14.72
N LYS A 176 26.41 6.76 14.54
CA LYS A 176 27.50 7.34 15.33
C LYS A 176 27.10 7.69 16.77
N ALA A 177 25.80 7.77 17.06
CA ALA A 177 25.32 8.05 18.42
C ALA A 177 25.53 6.88 19.39
N ILE A 178 25.82 5.66 18.90
CA ILE A 178 26.08 4.49 19.73
C ILE A 178 27.47 4.59 20.35
N ASN A 179 27.54 4.63 21.68
CA ASN A 179 28.79 4.60 22.41
C ASN A 179 29.27 3.16 22.59
N GLN A 180 30.39 2.83 21.95
CA GLN A 180 30.93 1.46 21.96
C GLN A 180 31.68 1.09 23.25
N LYS A 181 32.01 2.07 24.10
CA LYS A 181 32.86 1.88 25.30
C LYS A 181 32.16 2.20 26.63
N GLY A 182 31.06 2.94 26.59
CA GLY A 182 30.36 3.44 27.77
C GLY A 182 28.88 3.08 27.80
N TYR A 183 28.10 3.91 28.49
CA TYR A 183 26.66 3.73 28.56
C TYR A 183 25.98 4.19 27.29
N ASN A 184 24.81 3.59 27.04
CA ASN A 184 23.88 3.97 26.02
C ASN A 184 22.49 4.14 26.62
N THR A 185 21.75 5.14 26.14
CA THR A 185 20.32 5.31 26.39
C THR A 185 19.55 4.98 25.12
N LEU A 186 18.54 4.10 25.20
CA LEU A 186 17.53 3.96 24.15
C LEU A 186 16.24 4.64 24.61
N SER A 187 15.71 5.54 23.79
CA SER A 187 14.43 6.19 24.07
C SER A 187 13.46 6.03 22.89
N ILE A 188 12.21 5.71 23.22
CA ILE A 188 11.09 5.55 22.28
C ILE A 188 10.05 6.59 22.65
N VAL A 189 9.77 7.50 21.74
CA VAL A 189 8.81 8.59 21.95
C VAL A 189 7.66 8.41 20.97
N LYS A 190 6.52 7.95 21.47
CA LYS A 190 5.29 7.89 20.68
C LYS A 190 4.50 9.18 20.90
N LYS A 191 4.27 9.92 19.81
CA LYS A 191 3.33 11.05 19.74
C LYS A 191 2.34 10.81 18.60
N ASN A 192 1.05 10.85 18.90
CA ASN A 192 -0.05 10.59 17.96
C ASN A 192 0.13 9.25 17.21
N SER A 193 0.25 9.26 15.89
CA SER A 193 0.42 8.06 15.05
C SER A 193 1.87 7.72 14.73
N THR A 194 2.85 8.35 15.39
CA THR A 194 4.27 8.19 15.08
C THR A 194 5.10 7.80 16.29
N VAL A 195 6.17 7.04 16.06
CA VAL A 195 7.21 6.71 17.03
C VAL A 195 8.53 7.26 16.53
N ALA A 196 9.18 8.10 17.35
CA ALA A 196 10.55 8.54 17.15
C ALA A 196 11.50 7.72 18.04
N LEU A 197 12.63 7.33 17.48
CA LEU A 197 13.66 6.51 18.11
C LEU A 197 14.88 7.37 18.42
N PHE A 198 15.44 7.24 19.62
CA PHE A 198 16.60 8.00 20.08
C PHE A 198 17.68 7.09 20.66
N ILE A 199 18.94 7.44 20.41
CA ILE A 199 20.11 6.83 21.03
C ILE A 199 20.95 7.95 21.63
N ASN A 200 21.21 7.92 22.94
CA ASN A 200 21.96 8.95 23.65
C ASN A 200 21.43 10.37 23.34
N GLY A 201 20.10 10.53 23.38
CA GLY A 201 19.42 11.78 23.06
C GLY A 201 19.35 12.16 21.57
N ASN A 202 20.11 11.49 20.69
CA ASN A 202 20.11 11.75 19.26
C ASN A 202 18.97 11.00 18.56
N LYS A 203 18.17 11.70 17.76
CA LYS A 203 17.09 11.09 16.98
C LYS A 203 17.67 10.24 15.84
N VAL A 204 17.40 8.94 15.84
CA VAL A 204 17.95 7.98 14.85
C VAL A 204 16.93 7.44 13.86
N GLY A 205 15.63 7.66 14.11
CA GLY A 205 14.57 7.22 13.20
C GLY A 205 13.19 7.75 13.59
N VAL A 206 12.27 7.72 12.62
CA VAL A 206 10.83 7.97 12.81
C VAL A 206 10.06 6.94 12.00
N GLN A 207 9.07 6.32 12.62
CA GLN A 207 8.23 5.30 12.00
C GLN A 207 6.77 5.51 12.39
N ALA A 208 5.86 4.87 11.66
CA ALA A 208 4.48 4.73 12.10
C ALA A 208 4.44 4.02 13.46
N ALA A 209 3.55 4.46 14.35
CA ALA A 209 3.41 3.84 15.67
C ALA A 209 2.95 2.39 15.51
N PRO A 210 3.66 1.41 16.09
CA PRO A 210 3.33 0.01 15.94
C PRO A 210 2.09 -0.33 16.75
N TYR A 211 1.40 -1.40 16.35
CA TYR A 211 0.33 -1.97 17.14
C TYR A 211 0.90 -2.67 18.38
N LEU A 212 0.32 -2.41 19.56
CA LEU A 212 0.67 -3.09 20.81
C LEU A 212 -0.24 -4.32 20.97
N TYR A 213 0.32 -5.52 20.87
CA TYR A 213 -0.42 -6.77 20.99
C TYR A 213 -0.66 -7.21 22.43
N GLY A 214 0.09 -6.68 23.38
CA GLY A 214 -0.07 -6.92 24.80
C GLY A 214 0.58 -5.81 25.63
N ASN A 215 0.83 -6.13 26.89
CA ASN A 215 1.27 -5.19 27.92
C ASN A 215 2.64 -5.55 28.49
N GLN A 216 3.48 -6.27 27.74
CA GLN A 216 4.80 -6.64 28.24
C GLN A 216 5.84 -5.60 27.84
N ILE A 217 6.78 -5.32 28.75
CA ILE A 217 7.97 -4.49 28.50
C ILE A 217 9.21 -5.12 29.13
N GLY A 218 10.35 -5.07 28.45
CA GLY A 218 11.64 -5.41 29.03
C GLY A 218 12.75 -5.52 28.00
N PHE A 219 13.56 -6.58 28.08
CA PHE A 219 14.82 -6.68 27.35
C PHE A 219 14.94 -7.95 26.52
N ASP A 220 15.41 -7.81 25.28
CA ASP A 220 15.97 -8.87 24.45
C ASP A 220 17.50 -8.84 24.55
N THR A 221 18.12 -9.97 24.88
CA THR A 221 19.53 -10.04 25.28
C THR A 221 20.33 -10.99 24.40
N PRO A 222 21.67 -10.83 24.30
CA PRO A 222 22.48 -11.65 23.41
C PRO A 222 22.49 -13.10 23.86
N SER A 223 22.81 -14.01 22.94
CA SER A 223 22.93 -15.44 23.24
C SER A 223 24.02 -15.75 24.27
N SER A 224 25.01 -14.88 24.38
CA SER A 224 26.09 -14.95 25.37
C SER A 224 26.60 -13.54 25.65
N GLY A 225 26.79 -13.18 26.92
CA GLY A 225 27.31 -11.87 27.27
C GLY A 225 26.91 -11.39 28.65
N LYS A 226 27.30 -10.14 28.93
CA LYS A 226 26.91 -9.41 30.14
C LYS A 226 26.32 -8.07 29.72
N VAL A 227 25.14 -7.77 30.24
CA VAL A 227 24.48 -6.47 30.12
C VAL A 227 24.30 -5.93 31.53
N GLU A 228 24.54 -4.64 31.68
CA GLU A 228 24.23 -3.87 32.88
C GLU A 228 23.15 -2.87 32.51
N VAL A 229 22.00 -2.91 33.17
CA VAL A 229 20.92 -1.94 32.98
C VAL A 229 20.82 -1.11 34.25
N GLU A 230 20.92 0.20 34.10
CA GLU A 230 20.87 1.15 35.21
C GLU A 230 19.43 1.61 35.47
N SER A 231 18.63 1.81 34.42
CA SER A 231 17.24 2.22 34.59
C SER A 231 16.31 1.78 33.45
N LEU A 232 15.02 1.71 33.76
CA LEU A 232 13.91 1.58 32.80
C LEU A 232 12.73 2.42 33.25
N THR A 233 12.35 3.42 32.46
CA THR A 233 11.24 4.32 32.77
C THR A 233 10.18 4.24 31.67
N VAL A 234 8.91 4.21 32.07
CA VAL A 234 7.75 4.29 31.19
C VAL A 234 6.84 5.40 31.66
N ARG A 235 6.63 6.38 30.79
CA ARG A 235 5.74 7.51 31.01
C ARG A 235 4.62 7.47 29.99
N GLU A 236 3.42 7.83 30.42
CA GLU A 236 2.22 7.88 29.60
C GLU A 236 1.59 9.27 29.73
N VAL A 237 1.18 9.84 28.61
CA VAL A 237 0.26 10.96 28.55
C VAL A 237 -1.01 10.44 27.90
N PRO A 238 -2.10 10.21 28.66
CA PRO A 238 -3.40 9.90 28.10
C PRO A 238 -3.76 10.99 27.11
N LEU A 239 -4.17 10.59 25.91
CA LEU A 239 -4.78 11.56 25.02
C LEU A 239 -6.03 12.09 25.71
N LYS A 240 -6.16 13.41 25.83
CA LYS A 240 -7.39 14.05 26.28
C LYS A 240 -8.49 13.57 25.35
N THR A 241 -9.28 12.61 25.81
CA THR A 241 -10.52 12.25 25.16
C THR A 241 -11.39 13.48 25.31
N LYS A 242 -11.49 14.29 24.25
CA LYS A 242 -12.52 15.32 24.17
C LYS A 242 -13.83 14.67 24.59
N SER A 243 -14.60 15.35 25.43
CA SER A 243 -15.94 14.89 25.80
C SER A 243 -16.69 14.49 24.53
N THR A 244 -17.55 13.47 24.59
CA THR A 244 -18.40 13.09 23.46
C THR A 244 -19.16 14.33 22.91
N SER A 245 -19.56 15.27 23.78
CA SER A 245 -20.17 16.53 23.38
C SER A 245 -19.21 17.45 22.59
N ASP A 246 -17.95 17.55 23.00
CA ASP A 246 -16.92 18.37 22.34
C ASP A 246 -16.51 17.76 21.00
N ILE A 247 -16.41 16.43 20.92
CA ILE A 247 -16.19 15.72 19.67
C ILE A 247 -17.34 16.03 18.73
N TYR A 248 -18.60 15.93 19.15
CA TYR A 248 -19.76 16.28 18.31
C TYR A 248 -19.85 17.76 17.93
N ARG A 249 -19.48 18.69 18.81
CA ARG A 249 -19.40 20.12 18.50
C ARG A 249 -18.32 20.40 17.45
N THR A 250 -17.17 19.75 17.62
CA THR A 250 -16.02 19.80 16.70
C THR A 250 -16.32 19.10 15.35
N LEU A 251 -17.15 18.04 15.37
CA LEU A 251 -17.66 17.31 14.20
C LEU A 251 -18.70 18.15 13.43
N LYS A 252 -19.60 18.87 14.12
CA LYS A 252 -20.54 19.83 13.52
C LYS A 252 -19.83 21.03 12.88
N LEU A 253 -18.66 21.41 13.41
CA LEU A 253 -17.88 22.57 12.99
C LEU A 253 -16.73 22.25 12.00
N GLY A 254 -16.62 21.00 11.52
CA GLY A 254 -15.68 20.64 10.45
C GLY A 254 -14.20 20.78 10.82
N SER A 255 -13.76 20.22 11.96
CA SER A 255 -12.32 20.29 12.31
C SER A 255 -11.43 19.47 11.39
N ARG A 256 -10.17 19.91 11.25
CA ARG A 256 -9.16 19.34 10.36
C ARG A 256 -8.76 17.88 10.64
N ASP A 257 -9.17 17.28 11.76
CA ASP A 257 -8.59 16.01 12.25
C ASP A 257 -9.61 14.87 12.42
N THR A 258 -10.73 14.90 11.70
CA THR A 258 -11.78 13.89 11.86
C THR A 258 -12.32 13.42 10.51
N PHE A 259 -12.42 12.10 10.34
CA PHE A 259 -12.95 11.45 9.14
C PHE A 259 -14.37 10.94 9.39
N PHE A 260 -15.24 11.10 8.41
CA PHE A 260 -16.59 10.53 8.44
C PHE A 260 -16.69 9.41 7.42
N ILE A 261 -17.31 8.30 7.82
CA ILE A 261 -17.48 7.11 6.98
C ILE A 261 -18.95 6.75 6.95
N ASN A 262 -19.42 6.32 5.77
CA ASN A 262 -20.80 5.91 5.52
C ASN A 262 -21.82 7.05 5.80
N ALA A 263 -21.70 8.16 5.07
CA ALA A 263 -22.62 9.31 5.14
C ALA A 263 -22.83 9.87 6.57
N GLY A 264 -21.78 9.93 7.39
CA GLY A 264 -21.85 10.46 8.76
C GLY A 264 -22.36 9.48 9.81
N LYS A 265 -22.54 8.19 9.47
CA LYS A 265 -22.96 7.14 10.40
C LYS A 265 -21.83 6.64 11.30
N MET A 266 -20.57 6.84 10.86
CA MET A 266 -19.38 6.60 11.66
C MET A 266 -18.43 7.80 11.58
N ALA A 267 -17.81 8.16 12.71
CA ALA A 267 -16.77 9.18 12.77
C ALA A 267 -15.49 8.58 13.37
N TYR A 268 -14.37 8.78 12.68
CA TYR A 268 -13.03 8.37 13.09
C TYR A 268 -12.21 9.60 13.48
N ASP A 269 -11.86 9.71 14.75
CA ASP A 269 -11.00 10.79 15.24
C ASP A 269 -9.53 10.38 15.14
N LEU A 270 -8.79 11.06 14.26
CA LEU A 270 -7.37 10.80 14.01
C LEU A 270 -6.48 10.99 15.22
N ARG A 271 -6.88 11.86 16.16
CA ARG A 271 -6.10 12.11 17.36
C ARG A 271 -6.20 10.92 18.29
N THR A 272 -7.42 10.44 18.52
CA THR A 272 -7.71 9.47 19.57
C THR A 272 -7.74 8.02 19.11
N ASN A 273 -7.69 7.75 17.80
CA ASN A 273 -7.95 6.45 17.17
C ASN A 273 -9.34 5.85 17.52
N ILE A 274 -10.32 6.66 17.92
CA ILE A 274 -11.64 6.18 18.34
C ILE A 274 -12.64 6.25 17.19
N ILE A 275 -13.48 5.21 17.08
CA ILE A 275 -14.64 5.19 16.18
C ILE A 275 -15.92 5.40 16.98
N TRP A 276 -16.71 6.35 16.52
CA TRP A 276 -18.04 6.64 17.02
C TRP A 276 -19.04 6.18 15.98
N ALA A 277 -20.01 5.34 16.37
CA ALA A 277 -21.07 4.87 15.46
C ALA A 277 -22.44 5.24 16.02
N LYS A 278 -23.33 5.75 15.16
CA LYS A 278 -24.72 6.04 15.53
C LYS A 278 -25.56 4.76 15.45
N SER A 279 -26.32 4.43 16.51
CA SER A 279 -27.21 3.26 16.54
C SER A 279 -28.45 3.51 15.67
N TYR A 280 -28.76 2.59 14.75
CA TYR A 280 -29.93 2.68 13.85
C TYR A 280 -31.27 2.64 14.59
N ARG A 281 -31.39 1.92 15.71
CA ARG A 281 -32.68 1.69 16.37
C ARG A 281 -33.08 2.76 17.40
N SER A 282 -32.11 3.49 17.97
CA SER A 282 -32.39 4.39 19.09
C SER A 282 -32.00 5.84 18.84
N GLY A 283 -31.31 6.16 17.74
CA GLY A 283 -30.70 7.47 17.55
C GLY A 283 -29.54 7.78 18.53
N GLU A 284 -29.40 6.99 19.60
CA GLU A 284 -28.30 7.07 20.55
C GLU A 284 -26.97 6.76 19.89
N ILE A 285 -25.98 7.55 20.30
CA ILE A 285 -24.60 7.37 19.88
C ILE A 285 -23.96 6.44 20.90
N LYS A 286 -23.55 5.25 20.44
CA LYS A 286 -22.87 4.28 21.31
C LYS A 286 -21.43 4.15 20.84
N LYS A 287 -20.49 4.22 21.78
CA LYS A 287 -19.08 3.89 21.53
C LYS A 287 -19.01 2.42 21.14
N ARG A 288 -18.92 2.10 19.84
CA ARG A 288 -18.85 0.71 19.37
C ARG A 288 -17.41 0.37 19.00
N LYS A 289 -16.83 -0.52 19.83
CA LYS A 289 -15.45 -1.08 19.73
C LYS A 289 -14.33 -0.04 19.79
N HIS A 290 -13.20 -0.42 20.37
CA HIS A 290 -11.94 0.29 20.16
C HIS A 290 -11.28 -0.34 18.94
N PHE A 291 -11.13 0.43 17.88
CA PHE A 291 -10.09 0.13 16.90
C PHE A 291 -8.82 0.76 17.43
N ILE A 292 -7.73 0.00 17.45
CA ILE A 292 -6.53 0.37 18.19
C ILE A 292 -5.61 1.25 17.34
N SER A 293 -5.74 1.17 16.01
CA SER A 293 -5.11 2.08 15.06
C SER A 293 -5.97 2.33 13.82
N LEU A 294 -5.72 3.45 13.15
CA LEU A 294 -6.30 3.78 11.84
C LEU A 294 -6.00 2.67 10.83
N ASP A 295 -4.79 2.12 10.87
CA ASP A 295 -4.38 1.01 10.03
C ASP A 295 -5.16 -0.28 10.33
N GLN A 296 -5.49 -0.57 11.59
CA GLN A 296 -6.28 -1.76 11.95
C GLN A 296 -7.74 -1.61 11.53
N PHE A 297 -8.27 -0.39 11.65
CA PHE A 297 -9.58 -0.05 11.13
C PHE A 297 -9.62 -0.15 9.61
N ILE A 298 -8.63 0.41 8.91
CA ILE A 298 -8.45 0.29 7.46
C ILE A 298 -8.25 -1.18 7.06
N THR A 299 -7.48 -1.95 7.81
CA THR A 299 -7.27 -3.39 7.56
C THR A 299 -8.57 -4.16 7.71
N THR A 300 -9.37 -3.84 8.74
CA THR A 300 -10.69 -4.45 8.94
C THR A 300 -11.66 -4.03 7.85
N LEU A 301 -11.64 -2.76 7.44
CA LEU A 301 -12.43 -2.24 6.32
C LEU A 301 -12.03 -2.87 4.97
N ASN A 302 -10.73 -3.07 4.75
CA ASN A 302 -10.16 -3.75 3.58
C ASN A 302 -10.51 -5.25 3.58
N GLN A 303 -10.75 -5.84 4.75
CA GLN A 303 -11.26 -7.21 4.89
C GLN A 303 -12.77 -7.30 4.64
N THR A 304 -13.54 -6.22 4.87
CA THR A 304 -14.99 -6.17 4.65
C THR A 304 -15.39 -5.75 3.22
N THR A 305 -14.56 -6.09 2.23
CA THR A 305 -14.74 -5.91 0.77
C THR A 305 -14.96 -4.50 0.20
N ALA A 306 -15.48 -3.54 0.96
CA ALA A 306 -15.91 -2.24 0.44
C ALA A 306 -14.81 -1.21 0.11
N ILE A 307 -13.53 -1.45 0.46
CA ILE A 307 -12.44 -0.46 0.24
C ILE A 307 -11.04 -1.08 0.04
N LYS A 308 -10.97 -2.37 -0.30
CA LYS A 308 -9.71 -3.10 -0.54
C LYS A 308 -8.86 -2.35 -1.59
N GLY A 309 -7.63 -1.95 -1.22
CA GLY A 309 -6.68 -1.27 -2.13
C GLY A 309 -6.46 0.23 -1.88
N TRP A 310 -7.24 0.85 -0.99
CA TRP A 310 -7.11 2.26 -0.66
C TRP A 310 -6.05 2.50 0.44
N ARG A 311 -5.23 3.56 0.31
CA ARG A 311 -4.42 4.10 1.43
C ARG A 311 -4.79 5.55 1.72
N LEU A 312 -4.58 5.99 2.96
CA LEU A 312 -4.64 7.42 3.25
C LEU A 312 -3.27 8.07 2.93
N PRO A 313 -3.26 9.31 2.41
CA PRO A 313 -2.04 10.10 2.32
C PRO A 313 -1.40 10.29 3.69
N SER A 314 -0.07 10.40 3.74
CA SER A 314 0.68 10.84 4.91
C SER A 314 0.37 12.31 5.22
N ILE A 315 0.68 12.76 6.44
CA ILE A 315 0.52 14.17 6.84
C ILE A 315 1.27 15.13 5.90
N GLN A 316 2.45 14.73 5.40
CA GLN A 316 3.22 15.49 4.42
C GLN A 316 2.62 15.46 3.02
N GLU A 317 1.99 14.35 2.62
CA GLU A 317 1.24 14.33 1.38
C GLU A 317 0.03 15.28 1.49
N TYR A 318 -0.69 15.24 2.62
CA TYR A 318 -1.82 16.14 2.89
C TYR A 318 -1.51 17.64 2.81
N SER A 319 -0.34 18.09 3.25
CA SER A 319 0.01 19.52 3.20
C SER A 319 0.27 20.03 1.77
N THR A 320 0.61 19.14 0.84
CA THR A 320 0.85 19.46 -0.57
C THR A 320 -0.39 19.28 -1.44
N ILE A 321 -1.32 18.42 -1.03
CA ILE A 321 -2.55 18.06 -1.77
C ILE A 321 -3.53 19.24 -1.90
N PHE A 322 -3.49 20.20 -0.96
CA PHE A 322 -4.52 21.24 -0.82
C PHE A 322 -4.06 22.66 -1.15
N LYS A 323 -2.95 22.78 -1.87
CA LYS A 323 -2.38 24.03 -2.34
C LYS A 323 -2.67 24.17 -3.84
N ARG A 324 -3.17 25.33 -4.28
CA ARG A 324 -3.21 25.72 -5.70
C ARG A 324 -1.78 25.86 -6.24
N GLY A 325 -1.61 25.92 -7.56
CA GLY A 325 -0.31 26.15 -8.19
C GLY A 325 0.38 27.46 -7.78
N ASP A 326 -0.35 28.38 -7.16
CA ASP A 326 0.16 29.65 -6.60
C ASP A 326 0.44 29.59 -5.08
N GLY A 327 0.36 28.41 -4.45
CA GLY A 327 0.67 28.22 -3.03
C GLY A 327 -0.45 28.61 -2.04
N ARG A 328 -1.62 29.04 -2.53
CA ARG A 328 -2.80 29.31 -1.67
C ARG A 328 -3.62 28.06 -1.41
N ASP A 329 -4.26 28.00 -0.25
CA ASP A 329 -5.11 26.86 0.12
C ASP A 329 -6.38 26.85 -0.74
N VAL A 330 -6.69 25.70 -1.36
CA VAL A 330 -7.82 25.50 -2.30
C VAL A 330 -9.19 25.84 -1.70
N TYR A 331 -9.32 25.90 -0.36
CA TYR A 331 -10.61 26.02 0.34
C TYR A 331 -10.88 27.36 1.00
N THR A 332 -9.95 28.32 0.92
CA THR A 332 -10.08 29.63 1.61
C THR A 332 -11.36 30.38 1.24
N SER A 333 -11.87 30.21 0.02
CA SER A 333 -13.11 30.83 -0.48
C SER A 333 -14.42 30.17 0.02
N TYR A 334 -14.36 29.04 0.72
CA TYR A 334 -15.55 28.27 1.14
C TYR A 334 -15.72 28.17 2.66
N ILE A 335 -14.74 28.66 3.43
CA ILE A 335 -14.79 28.69 4.90
C ILE A 335 -15.90 29.65 5.35
N GLY A 336 -16.80 29.17 6.22
CA GLY A 336 -17.87 29.98 6.82
C GLY A 336 -19.21 29.98 6.08
N LYS A 337 -19.35 29.30 4.93
CA LYS A 337 -20.65 29.21 4.25
C LYS A 337 -21.56 28.15 4.91
N PRO A 338 -22.82 28.48 5.26
CA PRO A 338 -23.69 27.65 6.11
C PRO A 338 -24.15 26.32 5.49
N ASN A 339 -23.80 26.06 4.23
CA ASN A 339 -24.27 24.92 3.44
C ASN A 339 -23.14 24.16 2.74
N VAL A 340 -21.87 24.33 3.16
CA VAL A 340 -20.73 23.62 2.55
C VAL A 340 -20.06 22.74 3.60
N PHE A 341 -20.04 21.42 3.37
CA PHE A 341 -19.36 20.42 4.21
C PHE A 341 -18.18 19.83 3.46
N LEU A 342 -16.98 19.89 4.05
CA LEU A 342 -15.74 19.34 3.49
C LEU A 342 -15.46 17.97 4.11
N TYR A 343 -15.49 16.92 3.31
CA TYR A 343 -15.03 15.58 3.71
C TYR A 343 -13.58 15.40 3.25
N LYS A 344 -12.70 14.74 4.03
CA LYS A 344 -11.32 14.44 3.63
C LYS A 344 -11.21 12.97 3.22
N LEU A 345 -10.79 12.66 1.99
CA LEU A 345 -10.70 11.29 1.48
C LEU A 345 -9.30 10.99 0.92
N GLY A 346 -8.88 9.72 1.05
CA GLY A 346 -7.55 9.22 0.71
C GLY A 346 -7.27 9.04 -0.79
N TYR A 347 -6.14 8.40 -1.14
CA TYR A 347 -5.72 8.18 -2.53
C TYR A 347 -5.18 6.74 -2.76
N MET A 348 -5.34 6.23 -3.99
CA MET A 348 -4.85 4.89 -4.38
C MET A 348 -3.44 4.92 -4.95
N HIS A 349 -2.58 3.99 -4.53
CA HIS A 349 -1.13 4.00 -4.82
C HIS A 349 -0.76 3.56 -6.25
N GLN A 350 -1.70 3.04 -7.05
CA GLN A 350 -1.39 2.36 -8.32
C GLN A 350 -1.34 3.25 -9.58
N LEU A 351 -1.29 4.59 -9.45
CA LEU A 351 -1.15 5.51 -10.59
C LEU A 351 0.02 6.48 -10.34
N GLN A 352 1.27 6.04 -10.59
CA GLN A 352 2.49 6.81 -10.31
C GLN A 352 2.68 8.11 -11.14
N ALA A 353 1.74 8.49 -12.01
CA ALA A 353 1.83 9.73 -12.80
C ALA A 353 0.71 10.75 -12.56
N GLU A 354 -0.37 10.42 -11.83
CA GLU A 354 -1.51 11.33 -11.68
C GLU A 354 -2.10 11.30 -10.26
N LYS A 355 -2.00 12.42 -9.55
CA LYS A 355 -2.67 12.62 -8.26
C LYS A 355 -4.17 12.86 -8.52
N ARG A 356 -5.04 11.96 -8.07
CA ARG A 356 -6.51 12.08 -8.16
C ARG A 356 -7.13 11.90 -6.77
N TYR A 357 -8.18 12.68 -6.45
CA TYR A 357 -8.89 12.64 -5.16
C TYR A 357 -10.39 12.36 -5.39
N ALA A 358 -11.05 11.67 -4.44
CA ALA A 358 -12.44 11.22 -4.54
C ALA A 358 -13.36 11.89 -3.49
N TRP A 359 -14.66 12.05 -3.81
CA TRP A 359 -15.75 12.37 -2.85
C TRP A 359 -17.15 12.00 -3.41
N ALA A 360 -18.10 11.72 -2.50
CA ALA A 360 -19.47 11.20 -2.76
C ALA A 360 -20.60 12.16 -2.27
N ARG A 361 -21.83 11.99 -2.77
CA ARG A 361 -23.07 12.55 -2.17
C ARG A 361 -24.28 11.61 -2.30
N ASP A 362 -25.13 11.61 -1.25
CA ASP A 362 -26.55 11.25 -1.28
C ASP A 362 -27.40 12.50 -0.92
N THR A 363 -28.60 12.61 -1.48
CA THR A 363 -29.48 13.79 -1.40
C THR A 363 -30.63 13.56 -0.43
N ASP A 364 -30.80 14.41 0.57
CA ASP A 364 -32.09 14.64 1.21
C ASP A 364 -32.80 15.85 0.58
N ASN A 365 -34.14 15.87 0.68
CA ASN A 365 -35.09 16.78 0.01
C ASN A 365 -34.98 18.28 0.41
N SER A 366 -33.81 18.73 0.90
CA SER A 366 -33.62 20.05 1.51
C SER A 366 -33.11 21.15 0.57
N GLY A 367 -32.97 20.88 -0.73
CA GLY A 367 -32.62 21.91 -1.74
C GLY A 367 -31.20 22.50 -1.63
N LYS A 368 -30.27 21.86 -0.93
CA LYS A 368 -28.88 22.36 -0.82
C LYS A 368 -28.00 21.92 -1.99
N HIS A 369 -27.32 22.86 -2.64
CA HIS A 369 -26.36 22.63 -3.73
C HIS A 369 -24.92 22.51 -3.22
N PHE A 370 -24.12 21.64 -3.84
CA PHE A 370 -22.67 21.55 -3.65
C PHE A 370 -21.97 21.62 -5.01
N CYS A 371 -20.83 22.33 -5.09
CA CYS A 371 -20.03 22.51 -6.31
C CYS A 371 -18.70 21.73 -6.24
N PHE A 372 -18.18 21.32 -7.40
CA PHE A 372 -16.89 20.63 -7.55
C PHE A 372 -16.04 21.27 -8.64
N ASP A 373 -14.71 21.22 -8.50
CA ASP A 373 -13.74 21.66 -9.49
C ASP A 373 -12.67 20.57 -9.69
N PHE A 374 -12.29 20.30 -10.94
CA PHE A 374 -11.25 19.35 -11.31
C PHE A 374 -10.21 20.11 -12.14
N VAL A 375 -8.96 20.12 -11.70
CA VAL A 375 -7.87 20.71 -12.49
C VAL A 375 -7.23 19.62 -13.34
N TYR A 376 -7.67 19.52 -14.59
CA TYR A 376 -6.88 18.92 -15.67
C TYR A 376 -6.51 20.06 -16.62
N GLY A 377 -5.23 20.48 -16.62
CA GLY A 377 -4.77 21.56 -17.50
C GLY A 377 -5.53 22.90 -17.39
N GLY A 378 -6.13 23.21 -16.23
CA GLY A 378 -6.76 24.50 -15.97
C GLY A 378 -8.22 24.70 -16.44
N LYS A 379 -9.01 23.64 -16.72
CA LYS A 379 -10.45 23.78 -17.00
C LYS A 379 -11.35 22.82 -16.22
N THR A 380 -12.44 23.37 -15.68
CA THR A 380 -13.46 22.73 -14.82
C THR A 380 -14.62 22.12 -15.64
N LEU A 381 -15.13 20.94 -15.24
CA LEU A 381 -16.38 20.35 -15.76
C LEU A 381 -17.22 19.76 -14.60
N CYS A 382 -18.52 20.05 -14.58
CA CYS A 382 -19.50 19.53 -13.62
C CYS A 382 -20.42 18.49 -14.29
N ASN A 383 -20.61 17.29 -13.69
CA ASN A 383 -21.84 16.49 -13.90
C ASN A 383 -22.07 15.43 -12.80
N SER A 384 -23.34 15.08 -12.61
CA SER A 384 -23.91 14.28 -11.52
C SER A 384 -23.75 12.77 -11.69
N GLN A 385 -23.30 12.06 -10.63
CA GLN A 385 -23.18 10.58 -10.41
C GLN A 385 -21.71 10.07 -10.32
N PRO A 386 -21.03 10.03 -9.14
CA PRO A 386 -19.57 9.83 -9.08
C PRO A 386 -19.01 8.49 -8.57
N ASN A 387 -19.74 7.64 -7.81
CA ASN A 387 -19.05 6.56 -7.07
C ASN A 387 -18.55 5.39 -7.94
N PHE A 388 -19.33 4.93 -8.91
CA PHE A 388 -18.98 3.72 -9.68
C PHE A 388 -17.96 4.01 -10.80
N ALA A 389 -17.96 5.20 -11.40
CA ALA A 389 -16.99 5.60 -12.41
C ALA A 389 -15.60 5.81 -11.82
N GLN A 390 -15.55 6.24 -10.55
CA GLN A 390 -14.31 6.40 -9.80
C GLN A 390 -13.70 5.06 -9.39
N GLU A 391 -14.49 4.06 -9.00
CA GLU A 391 -14.00 2.68 -8.77
C GLU A 391 -13.45 2.04 -10.05
N VAL A 392 -14.12 2.25 -11.18
CA VAL A 392 -13.62 1.80 -12.50
C VAL A 392 -12.33 2.53 -12.91
N LEU A 393 -12.17 3.81 -12.57
CA LEU A 393 -10.92 4.56 -12.79
C LEU A 393 -9.77 4.07 -11.90
N ALA A 394 -10.09 3.69 -10.66
CA ALA A 394 -9.16 3.10 -9.70
C ALA A 394 -8.67 1.72 -10.15
N ASN A 395 -9.55 0.91 -10.75
CA ASN A 395 -9.27 -0.46 -11.18
C ASN A 395 -8.88 -0.58 -12.66
N ARG A 396 -8.20 0.43 -13.22
CA ARG A 396 -7.70 0.41 -14.61
C ARG A 396 -6.80 -0.79 -14.96
N GLN A 397 -6.38 -1.59 -13.99
CA GLN A 397 -5.72 -2.89 -14.21
C GLN A 397 -6.66 -4.08 -13.94
N GLY A 398 -7.92 -4.09 -14.37
CA GLY A 398 -8.92 -5.11 -13.98
C GLY A 398 -8.54 -6.60 -14.08
N LEU A 399 -7.50 -6.96 -14.85
CA LEU A 399 -7.02 -8.33 -14.99
C LEU A 399 -6.40 -8.94 -13.72
N PRO A 400 -5.47 -8.29 -12.98
CA PRO A 400 -4.96 -8.81 -11.71
C PRO A 400 -6.03 -9.19 -10.67
N GLU A 401 -7.18 -8.52 -10.65
CA GLU A 401 -8.29 -8.87 -9.75
C GLU A 401 -9.05 -10.11 -10.25
N LEU A 402 -9.36 -10.19 -11.56
CA LEU A 402 -9.94 -11.38 -12.19
C LEU A 402 -9.02 -12.61 -12.01
N TRP A 403 -7.72 -12.42 -12.21
CA TRP A 403 -6.72 -13.46 -11.99
C TRP A 403 -6.60 -13.82 -10.52
N GLY A 404 -6.63 -12.85 -9.60
CA GLY A 404 -6.61 -13.13 -8.17
C GLY A 404 -7.82 -13.96 -7.71
N LEU A 405 -9.01 -13.67 -8.26
CA LEU A 405 -10.27 -14.34 -7.93
C LEU A 405 -10.35 -15.76 -8.54
N LEU A 406 -9.89 -15.94 -9.78
CA LEU A 406 -9.90 -17.26 -10.43
C LEU A 406 -8.75 -18.17 -9.97
N ASN A 407 -7.75 -17.59 -9.30
CA ASN A 407 -6.57 -18.28 -8.80
C ASN A 407 -6.52 -18.32 -7.27
N GLU A 408 -7.65 -18.16 -6.55
CA GLU A 408 -7.66 -18.18 -5.06
C GLU A 408 -7.02 -19.46 -4.46
N ASP A 409 -7.06 -20.59 -5.19
CA ASP A 409 -6.40 -21.84 -4.79
C ASP A 409 -4.91 -21.94 -5.19
N ARG A 410 -4.41 -21.00 -6.00
CA ARG A 410 -3.04 -21.04 -6.54
C ARG A 410 -2.18 -20.04 -5.78
N LYS A 411 -1.48 -20.54 -4.76
CA LYS A 411 -0.39 -19.76 -4.12
C LYS A 411 0.66 -19.44 -5.19
N ALA A 412 0.77 -18.17 -5.58
CA ALA A 412 1.87 -17.70 -6.41
C ALA A 412 3.19 -18.05 -5.70
N LEU A 413 3.96 -18.97 -6.29
CA LEU A 413 5.27 -19.38 -5.78
C LEU A 413 6.32 -18.57 -6.51
N PRO A 414 6.99 -17.56 -5.91
CA PRO A 414 7.88 -16.68 -6.66
C PRO A 414 8.82 -17.46 -7.59
N LEU A 415 9.01 -16.96 -8.82
CA LEU A 415 9.98 -17.55 -9.75
C LEU A 415 11.30 -17.81 -9.01
N GLY A 416 11.85 -19.01 -9.21
CA GLY A 416 13.18 -19.32 -8.68
C GLY A 416 14.20 -18.30 -9.20
N GLU A 417 15.27 -18.06 -8.44
CA GLU A 417 16.32 -17.10 -8.81
C GLU A 417 16.83 -17.34 -10.24
N ASN A 418 17.06 -18.60 -10.60
CA ASN A 418 17.47 -19.01 -11.94
C ASN A 418 16.43 -18.66 -13.03
N GLN A 419 15.13 -18.80 -12.74
CA GLN A 419 14.05 -18.47 -13.69
C GLN A 419 13.94 -16.96 -13.92
N ASN A 420 14.11 -16.15 -12.86
CA ASN A 420 14.15 -14.70 -13.00
C ASN A 420 15.36 -14.25 -13.83
N GLN A 421 16.56 -14.77 -13.54
CA GLN A 421 17.76 -14.43 -14.31
C GLN A 421 17.63 -14.83 -15.79
N LEU A 422 17.06 -15.99 -16.09
CA LEU A 422 16.78 -16.41 -17.47
C LEU A 422 15.78 -15.47 -18.16
N PHE A 423 14.69 -15.09 -17.47
CA PHE A 423 13.71 -14.17 -18.05
C PHE A 423 14.28 -12.75 -18.28
N GLU A 424 15.14 -12.25 -17.40
CA GLU A 424 15.85 -10.99 -17.60
C GLU A 424 16.74 -11.05 -18.84
N ARG A 425 17.43 -12.17 -19.07
CA ARG A 425 18.24 -12.39 -20.28
C ARG A 425 17.37 -12.48 -21.54
N VAL A 426 16.22 -13.14 -21.50
CA VAL A 426 15.24 -13.14 -22.59
C VAL A 426 14.83 -11.71 -22.92
N THR A 427 14.46 -10.93 -21.91
CA THR A 427 14.01 -9.54 -22.07
C THR A 427 15.09 -8.68 -22.70
N ALA A 428 16.32 -8.76 -22.18
CA ALA A 428 17.47 -8.04 -22.72
C ALA A 428 17.76 -8.41 -24.18
N ALA A 429 17.66 -9.68 -24.56
CA ALA A 429 17.88 -10.13 -25.93
C ALA A 429 16.85 -9.51 -26.90
N PHE A 430 15.56 -9.50 -26.56
CA PHE A 430 14.53 -8.88 -27.40
C PHE A 430 14.70 -7.36 -27.51
N HIS A 431 15.04 -6.67 -26.42
CA HIS A 431 15.30 -5.22 -26.44
C HIS A 431 16.56 -4.86 -27.24
N ALA A 432 17.51 -5.78 -27.36
CA ALA A 432 18.69 -5.66 -28.22
C ALA A 432 18.43 -6.09 -29.68
N ASN A 433 17.18 -6.35 -30.07
CA ASN A 433 16.79 -6.88 -31.39
C ASN A 433 17.43 -8.25 -31.75
N LEU A 434 17.78 -9.05 -30.74
CA LEU A 434 18.33 -10.40 -30.89
C LEU A 434 17.21 -11.44 -30.75
N ALA A 435 16.24 -11.41 -31.65
CA ALA A 435 15.04 -12.25 -31.56
C ALA A 435 15.35 -13.76 -31.53
N GLY A 436 16.26 -14.24 -32.39
CA GLY A 436 16.66 -15.67 -32.44
C GLY A 436 17.22 -16.16 -31.10
N PRO A 437 18.29 -15.54 -30.56
CA PRO A 437 18.80 -15.86 -29.23
C PRO A 437 17.77 -15.69 -28.11
N GLY A 438 16.91 -14.67 -28.19
CA GLY A 438 15.83 -14.43 -27.23
C GLY A 438 14.82 -15.57 -27.19
N GLU A 439 14.43 -16.11 -28.35
CA GLU A 439 13.55 -17.29 -28.46
C GLU A 439 14.21 -18.53 -27.85
N MET A 440 15.48 -18.81 -28.17
CA MET A 440 16.21 -19.95 -27.59
C MET A 440 16.29 -19.87 -26.06
N LEU A 441 16.58 -18.69 -25.51
CA LEU A 441 16.59 -18.49 -24.06
C LEU A 441 15.21 -18.68 -23.44
N PHE A 442 14.15 -18.32 -24.16
CA PHE A 442 12.78 -18.49 -23.69
C PHE A 442 12.36 -19.97 -23.69
N ASP A 443 12.77 -20.73 -24.69
CA ASP A 443 12.54 -22.17 -24.74
C ASP A 443 13.26 -22.88 -23.58
N ASN A 444 14.52 -22.52 -23.31
CA ASN A 444 15.25 -22.98 -22.12
C ASN A 444 14.55 -22.59 -20.81
N LEU A 445 13.95 -21.40 -20.75
CA LEU A 445 13.17 -20.97 -19.59
C LEU A 445 11.95 -21.89 -19.41
N LEU A 446 11.20 -22.21 -20.47
CA LEU A 446 10.03 -23.10 -20.41
C LEU A 446 10.40 -24.50 -19.91
N GLU A 447 11.56 -25.02 -20.28
CA GLU A 447 12.09 -26.32 -19.83
C GLU A 447 12.32 -26.37 -18.30
N THR A 448 12.52 -25.22 -17.64
CA THR A 448 12.63 -25.17 -16.16
C THR A 448 11.31 -25.45 -15.43
N GLY A 449 10.18 -25.48 -16.15
CA GLY A 449 8.87 -25.83 -15.60
C GLY A 449 7.77 -24.86 -16.03
N ALA A 450 7.22 -25.06 -17.23
CA ALA A 450 6.15 -24.23 -17.82
C ALA A 450 4.95 -23.99 -16.88
N LYS A 451 4.51 -25.02 -16.14
CA LYS A 451 3.41 -24.86 -15.17
C LYS A 451 3.73 -23.86 -14.07
N SER A 452 4.94 -23.91 -13.51
CA SER A 452 5.39 -22.94 -12.50
C SER A 452 5.44 -21.52 -13.08
N LEU A 453 5.93 -21.38 -14.31
CA LEU A 453 6.01 -20.09 -15.00
C LEU A 453 4.63 -19.48 -15.26
N TYR A 454 3.68 -20.30 -15.71
CA TYR A 454 2.29 -19.90 -15.90
C TYR A 454 1.65 -19.44 -14.58
N LEU A 455 1.79 -20.23 -13.51
CA LEU A 455 1.27 -19.88 -12.18
C LEU A 455 1.93 -18.63 -11.57
N ASN A 456 3.11 -18.26 -12.07
CA ASN A 456 3.83 -17.04 -11.70
C ASN A 456 3.52 -15.83 -12.60
N SER A 457 2.48 -15.92 -13.41
CA SER A 457 2.07 -14.85 -14.32
C SER A 457 3.20 -14.42 -15.28
N LEU A 458 3.99 -15.36 -15.80
CA LEU A 458 5.03 -15.05 -16.78
C LEU A 458 4.47 -14.33 -18.02
N THR A 459 3.27 -14.71 -18.45
CA THR A 459 2.50 -14.05 -19.52
C THR A 459 2.25 -12.56 -19.25
N ARG A 460 1.98 -12.19 -17.99
CA ARG A 460 1.88 -10.78 -17.57
C ARG A 460 3.22 -10.08 -17.71
N LYS A 461 4.31 -10.70 -17.27
CA LYS A 461 5.66 -10.13 -17.42
C LYS A 461 6.02 -9.92 -18.90
N ILE A 462 5.59 -10.80 -19.79
CA ILE A 462 5.76 -10.66 -21.25
C ILE A 462 5.05 -9.39 -21.75
N ILE A 463 3.81 -9.14 -21.32
CA ILE A 463 3.06 -7.92 -21.67
C ILE A 463 3.74 -6.67 -21.10
N GLU A 464 4.08 -6.68 -19.81
CA GLU A 464 4.68 -5.53 -19.11
C GLU A 464 6.03 -5.11 -19.72
N ASN A 465 6.82 -6.08 -20.19
CA ASN A 465 8.10 -5.83 -20.85
C ASN A 465 7.99 -5.62 -22.37
N LYS A 466 6.76 -5.56 -22.91
CA LYS A 466 6.45 -5.38 -24.34
C LYS A 466 7.15 -6.41 -25.24
N LEU A 467 7.24 -7.65 -24.78
CA LEU A 467 7.80 -8.76 -25.54
C LEU A 467 6.76 -9.32 -26.54
N PRO A 468 7.18 -10.03 -27.60
CA PRO A 468 6.24 -10.61 -28.57
C PRO A 468 5.22 -11.55 -27.92
N LEU A 469 3.94 -11.36 -28.22
CA LEU A 469 2.86 -12.15 -27.60
C LEU A 469 2.89 -13.65 -27.94
N ARG A 470 3.57 -14.05 -29.02
CA ARG A 470 3.83 -15.47 -29.32
C ARG A 470 4.55 -16.20 -28.18
N LEU A 471 5.39 -15.50 -27.40
CA LEU A 471 6.03 -16.09 -26.22
C LEU A 471 5.00 -16.46 -25.14
N ALA A 472 4.00 -15.61 -24.92
CA ALA A 472 2.90 -15.93 -24.00
C ALA A 472 2.06 -17.10 -24.54
N GLY A 473 1.88 -17.18 -25.87
CA GLY A 473 1.27 -18.33 -26.54
C GLY A 473 2.04 -19.64 -26.30
N LYS A 474 3.39 -19.64 -26.32
CA LYS A 474 4.21 -20.80 -25.97
C LYS A 474 4.00 -21.25 -24.52
N VAL A 475 3.89 -20.32 -23.58
CA VAL A 475 3.58 -20.66 -22.16
C VAL A 475 2.24 -21.39 -22.07
N LEU A 476 1.19 -20.84 -22.70
CA LEU A 476 -0.13 -21.46 -22.71
C LEU A 476 -0.10 -22.84 -23.38
N LEU A 477 0.61 -22.99 -24.50
CA LEU A 477 0.72 -24.25 -25.23
C LEU A 477 1.36 -25.33 -24.36
N ALA A 478 2.42 -24.98 -23.64
CA ALA A 478 3.12 -25.89 -22.75
C ALA A 478 2.29 -26.34 -21.53
N VAL A 479 1.29 -25.57 -21.09
CA VAL A 479 0.44 -25.91 -19.94
C VAL A 479 -0.97 -26.37 -20.31
N LYS A 480 -1.33 -26.34 -21.59
CA LYS A 480 -2.67 -26.63 -22.11
C LYS A 480 -3.26 -27.91 -21.51
N GLU A 481 -2.58 -29.04 -21.60
CA GLU A 481 -3.15 -30.31 -21.14
C GLU A 481 -3.42 -30.33 -19.62
N ALA A 482 -2.62 -29.61 -18.84
CA ALA A 482 -2.80 -29.50 -17.39
C ALA A 482 -3.88 -28.49 -16.98
N GLU A 483 -4.14 -27.47 -17.81
CA GLU A 483 -4.90 -26.28 -17.42
C GLU A 483 -6.16 -26.01 -18.28
N LYS A 484 -6.38 -26.75 -19.38
CA LYS A 484 -7.52 -26.55 -20.30
C LYS A 484 -8.91 -26.72 -19.68
N ASN A 485 -9.00 -27.33 -18.50
CA ASN A 485 -10.27 -27.46 -17.75
C ASN A 485 -10.48 -26.30 -16.75
N SER A 486 -9.57 -25.34 -16.68
CA SER A 486 -9.69 -24.15 -15.82
C SER A 486 -10.27 -22.98 -16.61
N PRO A 487 -11.28 -22.25 -16.08
CA PRO A 487 -11.73 -21.00 -16.68
C PRO A 487 -10.62 -19.96 -16.79
N ALA A 488 -9.68 -19.93 -15.84
CA ALA A 488 -8.56 -18.99 -15.83
C ALA A 488 -7.70 -19.12 -17.10
N PHE A 489 -7.45 -20.36 -17.55
CA PHE A 489 -6.68 -20.64 -18.76
C PHE A 489 -7.32 -20.04 -20.00
N TRP A 490 -8.63 -20.24 -20.19
CA TRP A 490 -9.33 -19.73 -21.36
C TRP A 490 -9.54 -18.21 -21.33
N ILE A 491 -9.69 -17.63 -20.15
CA ILE A 491 -9.70 -16.17 -19.96
C ILE A 491 -8.37 -15.56 -20.40
N GLU A 492 -7.26 -16.16 -19.96
CA GLU A 492 -5.93 -15.68 -20.31
C GLU A 492 -5.62 -15.86 -21.79
N TYR A 493 -5.97 -17.01 -22.36
CA TYR A 493 -5.85 -17.27 -23.80
C TYR A 493 -6.64 -16.27 -24.64
N ALA A 494 -7.92 -16.05 -24.32
CA ALA A 494 -8.77 -15.09 -25.01
C ALA A 494 -8.22 -13.67 -24.88
N HIS A 495 -7.82 -13.24 -23.68
CA HIS A 495 -7.24 -11.91 -23.48
C HIS A 495 -5.98 -11.69 -24.32
N LEU A 496 -5.04 -12.65 -24.32
CA LEU A 496 -3.81 -12.56 -25.11
C LEU A 496 -4.08 -12.58 -26.62
N ALA A 497 -5.03 -13.39 -27.09
CA ALA A 497 -5.47 -13.39 -28.48
C ALA A 497 -6.08 -12.04 -28.90
N GLY A 498 -6.85 -11.41 -28.01
CA GLY A 498 -7.38 -10.05 -28.21
C GLY A 498 -6.28 -9.00 -28.31
N LEU A 499 -5.29 -9.05 -27.41
CA LEU A 499 -4.12 -8.15 -27.47
C LEU A 499 -3.25 -8.36 -28.72
N ALA A 500 -3.20 -9.59 -29.25
CA ALA A 500 -2.52 -9.91 -30.49
C ALA A 500 -3.33 -9.54 -31.75
N ASN A 501 -4.56 -9.02 -31.59
CA ASN A 501 -5.52 -8.77 -32.66
C ASN A 501 -5.74 -10.00 -33.55
N GLN A 502 -6.01 -11.14 -32.91
CA GLN A 502 -6.28 -12.43 -33.56
C GLN A 502 -7.75 -12.83 -33.29
N PRO A 503 -8.73 -12.22 -33.99
CA PRO A 503 -10.14 -12.34 -33.65
C PRO A 503 -10.67 -13.78 -33.69
N ALA A 504 -10.22 -14.61 -34.63
CA ALA A 504 -10.64 -16.00 -34.71
C ALA A 504 -10.21 -16.81 -33.46
N LEU A 505 -8.99 -16.56 -32.95
CA LEU A 505 -8.48 -17.21 -31.75
C LEU A 505 -9.19 -16.69 -30.49
N LEU A 506 -9.50 -15.40 -30.44
CA LEU A 506 -10.29 -14.77 -29.38
C LEU A 506 -11.70 -15.37 -29.29
N LEU A 507 -12.40 -15.50 -30.43
CA LEU A 507 -13.71 -16.13 -30.50
C LEU A 507 -13.66 -17.59 -30.04
N LYS A 508 -12.61 -18.33 -30.41
CA LYS A 508 -12.41 -19.71 -29.95
C LYS A 508 -12.20 -19.78 -28.44
N GLY A 509 -11.43 -18.84 -27.87
CA GLY A 509 -11.25 -18.72 -26.42
C GLY A 509 -12.57 -18.45 -25.69
N ALA A 510 -13.42 -17.57 -26.24
CA ALA A 510 -14.75 -17.28 -25.70
C ALA A 510 -15.68 -18.51 -25.73
N GLU A 511 -15.71 -19.24 -26.85
CA GLU A 511 -16.46 -20.50 -27.01
C GLU A 511 -16.04 -21.52 -25.93
N LYS A 512 -14.73 -21.73 -25.77
CA LYS A 512 -14.20 -22.68 -24.80
C LYS A 512 -14.50 -22.27 -23.37
N LEU A 513 -14.37 -20.99 -23.05
CA LEU A 513 -14.69 -20.46 -21.72
C LEU A 513 -16.12 -20.78 -21.30
N ARG A 514 -17.10 -20.74 -22.23
CA ARG A 514 -18.49 -21.13 -21.95
C ARG A 514 -18.66 -22.63 -21.74
N SER A 515 -17.84 -23.43 -22.41
CA SER A 515 -17.93 -24.89 -22.34
C SER A 515 -17.30 -25.49 -21.08
N VAL A 516 -16.45 -24.72 -20.36
CA VAL A 516 -15.79 -25.22 -19.15
C VAL A 516 -16.81 -25.33 -18.01
N PRO A 517 -17.00 -26.53 -17.42
CA PRO A 517 -17.89 -26.70 -16.28
C PRO A 517 -17.36 -25.90 -15.07
N TYR A 518 -18.13 -24.92 -14.61
CA TYR A 518 -17.81 -24.16 -13.41
C TYR A 518 -19.07 -23.95 -12.55
N HIS A 519 -18.97 -24.32 -11.28
CA HIS A 519 -20.07 -24.28 -10.31
C HIS A 519 -19.81 -23.33 -9.13
N GLY A 520 -18.77 -22.49 -9.21
CA GLY A 520 -18.46 -21.51 -8.17
C GLY A 520 -19.26 -20.21 -8.27
N GLU A 521 -19.05 -19.32 -7.30
CA GLU A 521 -19.76 -18.03 -7.19
C GLU A 521 -19.52 -17.09 -8.38
N PHE A 522 -18.40 -17.24 -9.10
CA PHE A 522 -18.02 -16.43 -10.25
C PHE A 522 -18.57 -16.92 -11.60
N LYS A 523 -19.53 -17.85 -11.62
CA LYS A 523 -20.06 -18.43 -12.87
C LYS A 523 -20.60 -17.36 -13.82
N GLU A 524 -21.36 -16.40 -13.30
CA GLU A 524 -21.93 -15.34 -14.14
C GLU A 524 -20.87 -14.37 -14.66
N ASP A 525 -19.86 -14.01 -13.86
CA ASP A 525 -18.74 -13.18 -14.31
C ASP A 525 -17.92 -13.84 -15.42
N ILE A 526 -17.75 -15.17 -15.36
CA ILE A 526 -17.06 -15.95 -16.40
C ILE A 526 -17.84 -15.90 -17.73
N LEU A 527 -19.17 -16.09 -17.67
CA LEU A 527 -20.02 -16.04 -18.86
C LEU A 527 -20.13 -14.62 -19.43
N ASP A 528 -20.13 -13.62 -18.57
CA ASP A 528 -20.08 -12.20 -18.95
C ASP A 528 -18.75 -11.86 -19.64
N MET A 529 -17.63 -12.36 -19.12
CA MET A 529 -16.33 -12.20 -19.75
C MET A 529 -16.27 -12.90 -21.12
N ALA A 530 -16.85 -14.09 -21.26
CA ALA A 530 -16.96 -14.76 -22.55
C ALA A 530 -17.77 -13.93 -23.58
N ALA A 531 -18.85 -13.28 -23.15
CA ALA A 531 -19.63 -12.38 -24.01
C ALA A 531 -18.83 -11.13 -24.43
N VAL A 532 -18.03 -10.55 -23.53
CA VAL A 532 -17.13 -9.43 -23.86
C VAL A 532 -16.07 -9.85 -24.88
N PHE A 533 -15.47 -11.04 -24.72
CA PHE A 533 -14.51 -11.58 -25.68
C PHE A 533 -15.14 -11.84 -27.04
N GLU A 534 -16.35 -12.40 -27.09
CA GLU A 534 -17.05 -12.62 -28.34
C GLU A 534 -17.36 -11.30 -29.05
N ALA A 535 -17.85 -10.32 -28.29
CA ALA A 535 -18.11 -8.99 -28.80
C ALA A 535 -16.87 -8.34 -29.40
N LEU A 536 -15.75 -8.40 -28.67
CA LEU A 536 -14.47 -7.90 -29.13
C LEU A 536 -14.00 -8.63 -30.40
N GLY A 537 -14.19 -9.95 -30.48
CA GLY A 537 -13.88 -10.75 -31.66
C GLY A 537 -14.66 -10.31 -32.90
N TYR A 538 -15.97 -10.13 -32.79
CA TYR A 538 -16.80 -9.63 -33.89
C TYR A 538 -16.42 -8.21 -34.31
N HIS A 539 -16.13 -7.33 -33.34
CA HIS A 539 -15.67 -5.98 -33.66
C HIS A 539 -14.37 -5.99 -34.45
N LEU A 540 -13.38 -6.79 -34.03
CA LEU A 540 -12.09 -6.93 -34.71
C LEU A 540 -12.21 -7.59 -36.10
N LEU A 541 -13.28 -8.34 -36.36
CA LEU A 541 -13.63 -8.84 -37.70
C LEU A 541 -14.36 -7.81 -38.58
N GLY A 542 -14.58 -6.58 -38.10
CA GLY A 542 -15.37 -5.56 -38.80
C GLY A 542 -16.88 -5.78 -38.75
N LYS A 543 -17.38 -6.71 -37.93
CA LYS A 543 -18.82 -6.99 -37.73
C LYS A 543 -19.39 -6.11 -36.62
N GLU A 544 -19.26 -4.79 -36.75
CA GLU A 544 -19.58 -3.84 -35.68
C GLU A 544 -21.05 -3.89 -35.23
N ASN A 545 -21.98 -4.19 -36.14
CA ASN A 545 -23.40 -4.29 -35.80
C ASN A 545 -23.75 -5.51 -34.96
N ASP A 546 -23.04 -6.62 -35.18
CA ASP A 546 -23.25 -7.88 -34.47
C ASP A 546 -22.44 -7.95 -33.17
N ALA A 547 -21.38 -7.13 -33.07
CA ALA A 547 -20.43 -7.16 -31.97
C ALA A 547 -21.08 -7.01 -30.60
N LEU A 548 -22.15 -6.24 -30.45
CA LEU A 548 -22.76 -6.03 -29.14
C LEU A 548 -23.86 -7.05 -28.80
N THR A 549 -24.30 -7.87 -29.76
CA THR A 549 -25.36 -8.86 -29.54
C THR A 549 -25.04 -9.84 -28.41
N PRO A 550 -23.81 -10.43 -28.31
CA PRO A 550 -23.48 -11.31 -27.20
C PRO A 550 -23.61 -10.65 -25.83
N MET A 551 -23.30 -9.36 -25.73
CA MET A 551 -23.39 -8.60 -24.48
C MET A 551 -24.83 -8.27 -24.12
N LEU A 552 -25.69 -7.98 -25.10
CA LEU A 552 -27.11 -7.70 -24.87
C LEU A 552 -27.84 -8.88 -24.19
N MET A 553 -27.41 -10.11 -24.49
CA MET A 553 -27.98 -11.33 -23.94
C MET A 553 -27.53 -11.63 -22.49
N ARG A 554 -26.75 -10.74 -21.86
CA ARG A 554 -26.15 -10.93 -20.53
C ARG A 554 -26.59 -9.83 -19.55
N PRO A 555 -27.76 -9.97 -18.90
CA PRO A 555 -28.30 -8.93 -18.01
C PRO A 555 -27.46 -8.68 -16.74
N SER A 556 -26.55 -9.60 -16.39
CA SER A 556 -25.62 -9.47 -15.26
C SER A 556 -24.50 -8.47 -15.50
N LEU A 557 -24.16 -8.19 -16.76
CA LEU A 557 -23.03 -7.30 -17.13
C LEU A 557 -23.10 -5.93 -16.46
N LYS A 558 -24.31 -5.37 -16.31
CA LYS A 558 -24.54 -4.05 -15.70
C LYS A 558 -24.04 -3.93 -14.26
N ASN A 559 -23.84 -5.05 -13.57
CA ASN A 559 -23.43 -5.10 -12.18
C ASN A 559 -21.95 -5.49 -11.98
N SER A 560 -21.22 -5.84 -13.05
CA SER A 560 -19.85 -6.38 -12.90
C SER A 560 -18.78 -5.31 -13.06
N LEU A 561 -18.27 -4.79 -11.92
CA LEU A 561 -17.11 -3.88 -11.86
C LEU A 561 -15.89 -4.41 -12.62
N LEU A 562 -15.72 -5.73 -12.58
CA LEU A 562 -14.62 -6.43 -13.21
C LEU A 562 -14.67 -6.30 -14.74
N ILE A 563 -15.86 -6.45 -15.31
CA ILE A 563 -16.08 -6.29 -16.74
C ILE A 563 -15.83 -4.84 -17.17
N PHE A 564 -16.30 -3.85 -16.42
CA PHE A 564 -16.02 -2.45 -16.76
C PHE A 564 -14.53 -2.14 -16.71
N SER A 565 -13.82 -2.69 -15.72
CA SER A 565 -12.38 -2.55 -15.62
C SER A 565 -11.67 -3.16 -16.84
N TYR A 566 -12.12 -4.32 -17.30
CA TYR A 566 -11.60 -4.97 -18.51
C TYR A 566 -11.93 -4.19 -19.79
N LEU A 567 -13.18 -3.73 -19.96
CA LEU A 567 -13.61 -2.94 -21.13
C LEU A 567 -12.75 -1.69 -21.30
N ASN A 568 -12.45 -1.01 -20.20
CA ASN A 568 -11.69 0.24 -20.20
C ASN A 568 -10.18 0.06 -20.39
N ALA A 569 -9.63 -1.10 -20.00
CA ALA A 569 -8.20 -1.36 -20.04
C ALA A 569 -7.76 -2.12 -21.30
N SER A 570 -8.56 -3.11 -21.72
CA SER A 570 -8.14 -4.16 -22.64
C SER A 570 -9.10 -4.38 -23.81
N ALA A 571 -10.40 -4.15 -23.64
CA ALA A 571 -11.38 -4.23 -24.73
C ALA A 571 -11.65 -2.86 -25.39
N THR A 572 -10.60 -2.04 -25.49
CA THR A 572 -10.69 -0.67 -26.02
C THR A 572 -11.32 -0.54 -27.42
N PRO A 573 -11.26 -1.54 -28.34
CA PRO A 573 -11.99 -1.46 -29.61
C PRO A 573 -13.51 -1.31 -29.44
N LEU A 574 -14.10 -1.94 -28.41
CA LEU A 574 -15.54 -1.82 -28.13
C LEU A 574 -15.95 -0.41 -27.70
N LEU A 575 -14.99 0.44 -27.31
CA LEU A 575 -15.24 1.82 -26.91
C LEU A 575 -15.35 2.79 -28.10
N LYS A 576 -15.41 2.30 -29.34
CA LYS A 576 -15.61 3.12 -30.55
C LYS A 576 -16.89 3.96 -30.46
N ASP A 577 -17.99 3.32 -30.04
CA ASP A 577 -19.28 3.95 -29.79
C ASP A 577 -19.71 3.67 -28.34
N LYS A 578 -19.15 4.48 -27.43
CA LYS A 578 -19.42 4.36 -25.98
C LYS A 578 -20.90 4.55 -25.65
N GLU A 579 -21.61 5.36 -26.42
CA GLU A 579 -23.00 5.66 -26.15
C GLU A 579 -23.86 4.44 -26.42
N ARG A 580 -23.71 3.86 -27.62
CA ARG A 580 -24.36 2.61 -27.98
C ARG A 580 -24.01 1.48 -27.02
N LEU A 581 -22.73 1.35 -26.65
CA LEU A 581 -22.30 0.33 -25.70
C LEU A 581 -22.93 0.52 -24.31
N ALA A 582 -22.92 1.74 -23.77
CA ALA A 582 -23.50 2.06 -22.45
C ALA A 582 -25.01 1.81 -22.40
N THR A 583 -25.74 2.24 -23.44
CA THR A 583 -27.18 1.98 -23.57
C THR A 583 -27.47 0.48 -23.61
N LEU A 584 -26.69 -0.28 -24.40
CA LEU A 584 -26.92 -1.70 -24.60
C LEU A 584 -26.69 -2.53 -23.34
N ILE A 585 -25.65 -2.20 -22.56
CA ILE A 585 -25.37 -2.89 -21.29
C ILE A 585 -26.09 -2.28 -20.10
N GLY A 586 -26.92 -1.24 -20.31
CA GLY A 586 -27.75 -0.62 -19.30
C GLY A 586 -26.98 0.12 -18.20
N VAL A 587 -25.90 0.84 -18.56
CA VAL A 587 -25.09 1.61 -17.63
C VAL A 587 -24.87 3.05 -18.10
N ASP A 588 -24.43 3.91 -17.18
CA ASP A 588 -24.06 5.29 -17.54
C ASP A 588 -22.78 5.33 -18.38
N LYS A 589 -22.77 6.14 -19.44
CA LYS A 589 -21.63 6.31 -20.36
C LYS A 589 -20.34 6.74 -19.63
N SER A 590 -20.46 7.43 -18.49
CA SER A 590 -19.31 7.83 -17.66
C SER A 590 -18.51 6.66 -17.10
N PHE A 591 -19.07 5.45 -17.08
CA PHE A 591 -18.33 4.24 -16.69
C PHE A 591 -17.38 3.73 -17.78
N LEU A 592 -17.52 4.22 -19.02
CA LEU A 592 -16.70 3.85 -20.17
C LEU A 592 -15.61 4.89 -20.40
N ILE A 593 -14.67 4.97 -19.47
CA ILE A 593 -13.57 5.95 -19.41
C ILE A 593 -12.40 5.68 -20.37
N GLY A 594 -12.27 4.46 -20.89
CA GLY A 594 -11.15 4.05 -21.74
C GLY A 594 -11.18 4.78 -23.08
N GLN A 595 -10.05 4.83 -23.78
CA GLN A 595 -10.00 5.42 -25.12
C GLN A 595 -10.09 4.30 -26.17
N TYR A 596 -10.78 4.57 -27.27
CA TYR A 596 -10.80 3.66 -28.41
C TYR A 596 -9.38 3.47 -28.94
N ALA A 597 -8.95 2.21 -29.03
CA ALA A 597 -7.65 1.82 -29.58
C ALA A 597 -7.74 0.38 -30.08
N VAL A 598 -7.24 0.14 -31.28
CA VAL A 598 -7.14 -1.20 -31.88
C VAL A 598 -5.72 -1.73 -31.67
N PRO A 599 -5.54 -2.92 -31.06
CA PRO A 599 -4.22 -3.52 -30.92
C PRO A 599 -3.57 -3.79 -32.28
N LYS A 600 -2.24 -3.63 -32.34
CA LYS A 600 -1.47 -3.99 -33.54
C LYS A 600 -1.49 -5.51 -33.72
N PRO A 601 -1.75 -6.03 -34.93
CA PRO A 601 -1.64 -7.46 -35.22
C PRO A 601 -0.27 -8.02 -34.84
N GLN A 602 -0.26 -9.15 -34.16
CA GLN A 602 0.94 -9.90 -33.77
C GLN A 602 0.74 -11.40 -34.00
N ALA A 603 1.85 -12.12 -34.19
CA ALA A 603 1.81 -13.57 -34.26
C ALA A 603 1.36 -14.16 -32.92
N PHE A 604 0.51 -15.17 -32.95
CA PHE A 604 0.00 -15.84 -31.74
C PHE A 604 -0.35 -17.31 -32.02
N TYR A 605 -0.22 -18.17 -31.01
CA TYR A 605 -0.45 -19.60 -31.19
C TYR A 605 -1.95 -19.94 -31.17
N ASN A 606 -2.39 -20.74 -32.13
CA ASN A 606 -3.61 -21.51 -32.01
C ASN A 606 -3.36 -22.65 -31.01
N ILE A 607 -3.98 -22.54 -29.83
CA ILE A 607 -3.72 -23.49 -28.75
C ILE A 607 -4.24 -24.91 -29.05
N GLU A 608 -5.23 -25.05 -29.93
CA GLU A 608 -5.78 -26.35 -30.26
C GLU A 608 -4.85 -27.13 -31.19
N THR A 609 -4.34 -26.47 -32.23
CA THR A 609 -3.49 -27.09 -33.25
C THR A 609 -1.99 -26.99 -32.96
N GLY A 610 -1.59 -26.09 -32.05
CA GLY A 610 -0.18 -25.77 -31.80
C GLY A 610 0.46 -24.91 -32.90
N GLN A 611 -0.29 -24.51 -33.92
CA GLN A 611 0.21 -23.72 -35.04
C GLN A 611 0.39 -22.25 -34.63
N LEU A 612 1.53 -21.65 -35.02
CA LEU A 612 1.72 -20.21 -34.94
C LEU A 612 0.92 -19.53 -36.07
N ILE A 613 -0.02 -18.68 -35.70
CA ILE A 613 -0.78 -17.86 -36.64
C ILE A 613 -0.05 -16.53 -36.78
N GLU A 614 0.49 -16.28 -37.98
CA GLU A 614 1.12 -15.00 -38.31
C GLU A 614 0.08 -13.88 -38.36
N PRO A 615 0.47 -12.62 -38.09
CA PRO A 615 -0.45 -11.50 -38.21
C PRO A 615 -0.91 -11.41 -39.66
N VAL A 616 -2.22 -11.51 -39.89
CA VAL A 616 -2.79 -11.24 -41.20
C VAL A 616 -2.53 -9.76 -41.47
N ALA A 617 -1.73 -9.44 -42.50
CA ALA A 617 -1.56 -8.08 -42.97
C ALA A 617 -2.97 -7.50 -43.14
N ALA A 618 -3.24 -6.34 -42.52
CA ALA A 618 -4.56 -5.73 -42.54
C ALA A 618 -5.10 -5.85 -43.97
N ALA A 619 -6.23 -6.56 -44.13
CA ALA A 619 -6.83 -6.75 -45.43
C ALA A 619 -6.85 -5.38 -46.10
N PRO A 620 -6.32 -5.23 -47.33
CA PRO A 620 -6.23 -3.94 -48.00
C PRO A 620 -7.60 -3.29 -47.86
N ALA A 621 -7.63 -2.08 -47.26
CA ALA A 621 -8.87 -1.43 -46.87
C ALA A 621 -9.82 -1.53 -48.07
N LEU A 622 -10.95 -2.24 -47.89
CA LEU A 622 -11.97 -2.37 -48.93
C LEU A 622 -12.20 -0.96 -49.47
N GLU A 623 -11.84 -0.75 -50.75
CA GLU A 623 -11.91 0.57 -51.37
C GLU A 623 -13.28 1.13 -51.03
N ALA A 624 -13.28 2.26 -50.29
CA ALA A 624 -14.50 2.87 -49.85
C ALA A 624 -15.41 2.99 -51.07
N PRO A 625 -16.66 2.50 -51.02
CA PRO A 625 -17.53 2.48 -52.19
C PRO A 625 -17.51 3.87 -52.79
N THR A 626 -17.00 3.97 -54.01
CA THR A 626 -16.79 5.26 -54.70
C THR A 626 -18.07 6.05 -54.56
N GLU A 627 -17.97 7.15 -53.82
CA GLU A 627 -19.11 7.98 -53.47
C GLU A 627 -19.81 8.34 -54.78
N LYS A 628 -20.95 7.70 -55.07
CA LYS A 628 -21.74 7.99 -56.28
C LYS A 628 -22.04 9.47 -56.21
N LYS A 629 -21.33 10.28 -57.03
CA LYS A 629 -21.51 11.73 -57.15
C LYS A 629 -23.02 12.00 -57.15
N LYS A 630 -23.51 12.65 -56.10
CA LYS A 630 -24.90 13.12 -56.05
C LYS A 630 -25.18 13.87 -57.35
N PRO A 631 -26.23 13.52 -58.11
CA PRO A 631 -26.60 14.28 -59.29
C PRO A 631 -26.84 15.73 -58.87
N ALA A 632 -26.21 16.66 -59.59
CA ALA A 632 -26.28 18.09 -59.32
C ALA A 632 -27.75 18.53 -59.22
N LYS A 633 -28.13 19.14 -58.08
CA LYS A 633 -29.42 19.82 -57.92
C LYS A 633 -29.53 20.89 -59.02
N LYS A 634 -30.39 20.67 -60.01
CA LYS A 634 -30.85 21.73 -60.93
C LYS A 634 -31.44 22.86 -60.07
N LYS A 635 -30.86 24.06 -60.19
CA LYS A 635 -31.42 25.29 -59.63
C LYS A 635 -32.85 25.45 -60.17
N GLY A 636 -33.83 25.45 -59.28
CA GLY A 636 -35.22 25.74 -59.61
C GLY A 636 -35.36 27.16 -60.14
N ALA A 637 -36.11 27.30 -61.23
CA ALA A 637 -36.54 28.57 -61.77
C ALA A 637 -37.50 29.27 -60.80
N THR A 638 -37.28 30.57 -60.61
CA THR A 638 -38.12 31.48 -59.84
C THR A 638 -39.52 31.55 -60.45
N PRO A 639 -40.62 31.46 -59.67
CA PRO A 639 -41.97 31.69 -60.19
C PRO A 639 -42.13 33.18 -60.52
N LYS A 640 -42.51 33.50 -61.76
CA LYS A 640 -43.01 34.83 -62.13
C LYS A 640 -44.38 35.03 -61.47
N ALA A 641 -44.51 36.13 -60.74
CA ALA A 641 -45.80 36.62 -60.26
C ALA A 641 -46.64 37.06 -61.46
N THR A 642 -47.83 36.48 -61.59
CA THR A 642 -48.87 36.95 -62.50
C THR A 642 -49.74 37.94 -61.72
N VAL A 643 -49.70 39.20 -62.13
CA VAL A 643 -50.71 40.20 -61.78
C VAL A 643 -51.89 40.00 -62.74
N LEU A 644 -53.08 39.82 -62.18
CA LEU A 644 -54.35 39.86 -62.90
C LEU A 644 -54.92 41.28 -62.80
N ASP A 645 -55.27 41.84 -63.94
CA ASP A 645 -56.39 42.78 -64.09
C ASP A 645 -57.70 41.98 -64.22
#